data_AF-A0A925T1X7-F1
#
_entry.id   AF-A0A925T1X7-F1
#
_cell.length_a   1.000
_cell.length_b   1.000
_cell.length_c   1.000
_cell.angle_alpha   90.00
_cell.angle_beta   90.00
_cell.angle_gamma   90.00
#
_symmetry.space_group_name_H-M   'P 1'
#
loop_
_entity.id
_entity.type
_entity.pdbx_description
1 polymer ?
#
loop_
_entity_poly.entity_id
_entity_poly.type
_entity_poly.pdbx_seq_one_letter_code
_entity_poly.pdbx_strand_id
1 'polypeptide(L)'
;MTLKYKVEKGIAWLAMNNPPLNALSHELRRSIVAGVDRAVADTTVKAIVLIGNERAFSSGADIKEFAGGAFYAEPFLPAVCDAIEAATKPVIAAINGACMGGGLEVALGCHYRVALADSKISFPEVKLGLIPGAGGTQRFPRLVGLEAAVNMIVSGSTMPAVAFKGTALFDAIVDSKELDDLRAAAREFATKLIGAGGAVRRVRDLKVAHPQSEAFLQFAKTSVAAVSRGMTAPGRALDAVGAATTQVFEAGIATEQKIFAELMVSPESQALRHAFFAERAASKVTGVTDKTSRRKIASVAVVGAGTMGGGIAMTFANAGIPVTLLEAKQEALDRGIGAIAKFYEGAAAKGKMKAEEATRRAALITPSLDYSAAAKADLLIEAVFEDIDVKKAVFRELDRVAKRGAILATNTSTLDVDKIAAFTKRPADVLGMHFFSPANIMKLLEIVRAKKTRPDALATVIDLARRIGKTAVVSGVCDGFIGNRMINPYSQQALLMLEEGASVQQIDRAIEKFGFAMGPFRMSDLAGNDISWHIRKRHYEEKPKMRRMRIADRVCELGRFGQKAGLGWYRYEPGKRDALPDPQVEKIVDEERSALRLKPRKIPDAEIVDRLLFALANEGARILEEGIAERASDIDIVYLAGYGFPPQRGGPMFHASRTGLAQVMRRMKEFAANPHADPPFWKPAPLLAKLAAAGKTFDAEPGKTVAKAGRKRRG
;
A
#
# COMPACT_ATOMS: atom_id res chain seq x y z
N MET A 1 33.11 3.20 -3.07
CA MET A 1 33.18 1.87 -3.68
C MET A 1 31.99 1.05 -3.20
N THR A 2 31.12 0.67 -4.13
CA THR A 2 29.92 -0.13 -3.87
C THR A 2 30.20 -1.62 -3.73
N LEU A 3 31.46 -2.06 -3.90
CA LEU A 3 31.90 -3.45 -3.72
C LEU A 3 33.28 -3.48 -3.04
N LYS A 4 33.48 -4.41 -2.11
CA LYS A 4 34.77 -4.69 -1.47
C LYS A 4 35.32 -6.01 -2.01
N TYR A 5 36.59 -6.01 -2.40
CA TYR A 5 37.29 -7.17 -2.97
C TYR A 5 38.40 -7.65 -2.03
N LYS A 6 38.45 -8.95 -1.71
CA LYS A 6 39.52 -9.57 -0.91
C LYS A 6 39.79 -10.99 -1.40
N VAL A 7 41.06 -11.39 -1.57
CA VAL A 7 41.42 -12.79 -1.81
C VAL A 7 41.88 -13.42 -0.50
N GLU A 8 41.39 -14.62 -0.20
CA GLU A 8 41.79 -15.40 0.97
C GLU A 8 41.79 -16.89 0.61
N LYS A 9 42.93 -17.57 0.78
CA LYS A 9 43.07 -19.03 0.54
C LYS A 9 42.54 -19.48 -0.84
N GLY A 10 42.84 -18.72 -1.90
CA GLY A 10 42.40 -19.00 -3.26
C GLY A 10 40.93 -18.65 -3.56
N ILE A 11 40.22 -18.00 -2.64
CA ILE A 11 38.84 -17.56 -2.82
C ILE A 11 38.80 -16.03 -2.93
N ALA A 12 38.24 -15.50 -4.01
CA ALA A 12 37.95 -14.07 -4.14
C ALA A 12 36.57 -13.74 -3.55
N TRP A 13 36.56 -12.89 -2.52
CA TRP A 13 35.36 -12.38 -1.87
C TRP A 13 34.98 -11.03 -2.46
N LEU A 14 33.80 -10.99 -3.07
CA LEU A 14 33.16 -9.80 -3.63
C LEU A 14 31.98 -9.44 -2.72
N ALA A 15 32.20 -8.53 -1.76
CA ALA A 15 31.17 -8.10 -0.83
C ALA A 15 30.48 -6.84 -1.33
N MET A 16 29.20 -6.96 -1.72
CA MET A 16 28.37 -5.84 -2.15
C MET A 16 28.08 -4.89 -0.98
N ASN A 17 28.21 -3.60 -1.25
CA ASN A 17 28.09 -2.52 -0.26
C ASN A 17 27.46 -1.27 -0.88
N ASN A 18 26.19 -1.36 -1.26
CA ASN A 18 25.34 -0.22 -1.63
C ASN A 18 24.18 -0.09 -0.62
N PRO A 19 24.41 0.57 0.54
CA PRO A 19 23.42 0.60 1.61
C PRO A 19 22.12 1.33 1.21
N PRO A 20 20.96 0.96 1.80
CA PRO A 20 20.84 0.01 2.92
C PRO A 20 20.70 -1.46 2.51
N LEU A 21 20.23 -1.76 1.30
CA LEU A 21 19.80 -3.10 0.88
C LEU A 21 20.43 -3.57 -0.44
N ASN A 22 21.62 -3.05 -0.77
CA ASN A 22 22.37 -3.43 -1.97
C ASN A 22 21.53 -3.39 -3.25
N ALA A 23 20.82 -2.28 -3.47
CA ALA A 23 20.12 -2.06 -4.73
C ALA A 23 21.15 -2.05 -5.88
N LEU A 24 20.84 -2.70 -7.00
CA LEU A 24 21.74 -2.90 -8.13
C LEU A 24 21.80 -1.65 -9.01
N SER A 25 22.34 -0.57 -8.45
CA SER A 25 22.67 0.66 -9.18
C SER A 25 23.70 0.40 -10.27
N HIS A 26 23.80 1.30 -11.25
CA HIS A 26 24.77 1.16 -12.34
C HIS A 26 26.20 1.00 -11.83
N GLU A 27 26.59 1.76 -10.80
CA GLU A 27 27.91 1.64 -10.16
C GLU A 27 28.14 0.26 -9.54
N LEU A 28 27.14 -0.30 -8.85
CA LEU A 28 27.25 -1.64 -8.26
C LEU A 28 27.34 -2.71 -9.37
N ARG A 29 26.54 -2.60 -10.43
CA ARG A 29 26.58 -3.51 -11.59
C ARG A 29 27.98 -3.53 -12.23
N ARG A 30 28.55 -2.35 -12.50
CA ARG A 30 29.94 -2.21 -12.99
C ARG A 30 30.96 -2.86 -12.06
N SER A 31 30.80 -2.64 -10.76
CA SER A 31 31.75 -3.15 -9.76
C SER A 31 31.70 -4.67 -9.62
N ILE A 32 30.52 -5.29 -9.79
CA ILE A 32 30.37 -6.75 -9.80
C ILE A 32 31.12 -7.34 -11.00
N VAL A 33 30.85 -6.84 -12.21
CA VAL A 33 31.51 -7.33 -13.43
C VAL A 33 33.02 -7.17 -13.33
N ALA A 34 33.51 -5.97 -12.99
CA ALA A 34 34.94 -5.73 -12.81
C ALA A 34 35.58 -6.61 -11.72
N GLY A 35 34.84 -6.92 -10.65
CA GLY A 35 35.29 -7.84 -9.61
C GLY A 35 35.41 -9.29 -10.09
N VAL A 36 34.45 -9.75 -10.89
CA VAL A 36 34.46 -11.09 -11.49
C VAL A 36 35.61 -11.19 -12.49
N ASP A 37 35.76 -10.22 -13.39
CA ASP A 37 36.84 -10.20 -14.39
C ASP A 37 38.22 -10.23 -13.72
N ARG A 38 38.40 -9.41 -12.67
CA ARG A 38 39.63 -9.40 -11.86
C ARG A 38 39.90 -10.77 -11.25
N ALA A 39 38.89 -11.41 -10.67
CA ALA A 39 39.03 -12.71 -10.04
C ALA A 39 39.29 -13.83 -11.06
N VAL A 40 38.71 -13.75 -12.26
CA VAL A 40 38.97 -14.70 -13.36
C VAL A 40 40.41 -14.57 -13.85
N ALA A 41 40.92 -13.35 -14.04
CA ALA A 41 42.29 -13.10 -14.48
C ALA A 41 43.37 -13.49 -13.45
N ASP A 42 43.08 -13.44 -12.16
CA ASP A 42 44.03 -13.74 -11.08
C ASP A 42 44.27 -15.26 -10.94
N THR A 43 45.45 -15.77 -11.32
CA THR A 43 45.79 -17.19 -11.31
C THR A 43 45.79 -17.83 -9.91
N THR A 44 45.91 -17.02 -8.85
CA THR A 44 45.85 -17.46 -7.45
C THR A 44 44.43 -17.75 -7.00
N VAL A 45 43.43 -17.17 -7.65
CA VAL A 45 42.01 -17.38 -7.36
C VAL A 45 41.52 -18.64 -8.07
N LYS A 46 40.83 -19.51 -7.33
CA LYS A 46 40.22 -20.77 -7.79
C LYS A 46 38.69 -20.78 -7.65
N ALA A 47 38.12 -19.92 -6.81
CA ALA A 47 36.67 -19.72 -6.68
C ALA A 47 36.33 -18.28 -6.31
N ILE A 48 35.09 -17.87 -6.58
CA ILE A 48 34.58 -16.53 -6.32
C ILE A 48 33.36 -16.64 -5.40
N VAL A 49 33.30 -15.85 -4.33
CA VAL A 49 32.13 -15.73 -3.46
C VAL A 49 31.58 -14.31 -3.58
N LEU A 50 30.35 -14.18 -4.07
CA LEU A 50 29.58 -12.95 -4.08
C LEU A 50 28.69 -12.93 -2.83
N ILE A 51 28.83 -11.91 -1.98
CA ILE A 51 28.12 -11.82 -0.70
C ILE A 51 27.50 -10.45 -0.48
N GLY A 52 26.39 -10.42 0.27
CA GLY A 52 25.72 -9.21 0.71
C GLY A 52 26.44 -8.41 1.79
N ASN A 53 25.78 -7.34 2.22
CA ASN A 53 26.12 -6.59 3.42
C ASN A 53 25.40 -7.21 4.65
N GLU A 54 25.55 -6.58 5.82
CA GLU A 54 24.89 -6.97 7.08
C GLU A 54 23.36 -7.22 6.98
N ARG A 55 22.67 -6.52 6.07
CA ARG A 55 21.20 -6.47 6.00
C ARG A 55 20.61 -7.29 4.86
N ALA A 56 21.33 -7.43 3.75
CA ALA A 56 20.81 -8.10 2.56
C ALA A 56 21.93 -8.53 1.59
N PHE A 57 21.66 -9.60 0.86
CA PHE A 57 22.31 -9.91 -0.40
C PHE A 57 22.05 -8.77 -1.40
N SER A 58 20.81 -8.65 -1.87
CA SER A 58 20.36 -7.55 -2.72
C SER A 58 18.82 -7.48 -2.76
N SER A 59 18.30 -6.25 -2.74
CA SER A 59 16.88 -5.96 -2.92
C SER A 59 16.43 -5.84 -4.38
N GLY A 60 17.33 -6.11 -5.34
CA GLY A 60 17.04 -6.02 -6.77
C GLY A 60 17.52 -4.73 -7.40
N ALA A 61 16.97 -4.40 -8.58
CA ALA A 61 17.33 -3.20 -9.32
C ALA A 61 17.10 -1.92 -8.50
N ASP A 62 17.93 -0.89 -8.71
CA ASP A 62 17.68 0.42 -8.10
C ASP A 62 16.52 1.10 -8.83
N ILE A 63 15.36 1.08 -8.19
CA ILE A 63 14.11 1.59 -8.76
C ILE A 63 14.23 3.10 -9.03
N LYS A 64 15.11 3.83 -8.32
CA LYS A 64 15.35 5.26 -8.61
C LYS A 64 15.95 5.48 -9.99
N GLU A 65 16.70 4.51 -10.52
CA GLU A 65 17.29 4.59 -11.86
C GLU A 65 16.25 4.36 -12.96
N PHE A 66 15.06 3.78 -12.68
CA PHE A 66 14.07 3.39 -13.69
C PHE A 66 13.60 4.55 -14.58
N ALA A 67 13.67 5.78 -14.07
CA ALA A 67 13.27 7.00 -14.79
C ALA A 67 14.43 7.63 -15.61
N GLY A 68 15.65 7.07 -15.56
CA GLY A 68 16.84 7.67 -16.16
C GLY A 68 17.68 6.69 -17.00
N GLY A 69 18.59 7.24 -17.79
CA GLY A 69 19.47 6.46 -18.68
C GLY A 69 20.40 5.48 -17.94
N ALA A 70 20.69 5.74 -16.66
CA ALA A 70 21.55 4.87 -15.84
C ALA A 70 21.00 3.44 -15.69
N PHE A 71 19.67 3.25 -15.70
CA PHE A 71 19.08 1.91 -15.63
C PHE A 71 19.43 1.04 -16.85
N TYR A 72 19.46 1.67 -18.03
CA TYR A 72 19.77 1.01 -19.30
C TYR A 72 21.26 1.06 -19.67
N ALA A 73 22.09 1.68 -18.85
CA ALA A 73 23.52 1.79 -19.11
C ALA A 73 24.26 0.47 -18.86
N GLU A 74 25.21 0.16 -19.75
CA GLU A 74 26.05 -1.04 -19.68
C GLU A 74 27.05 -1.01 -18.51
N PRO A 75 27.26 -2.13 -17.79
CA PRO A 75 26.53 -3.38 -17.88
C PRO A 75 25.11 -3.23 -17.32
N PHE A 76 24.11 -3.46 -18.17
CA PHE A 76 22.73 -3.63 -17.72
C PHE A 76 22.58 -4.99 -17.02
N LEU A 77 21.49 -5.19 -16.29
CA LEU A 77 21.40 -6.32 -15.36
C LEU A 77 21.55 -7.71 -16.05
N PRO A 78 20.93 -8.01 -17.19
CA PRO A 78 21.20 -9.23 -17.96
C PRO A 78 22.68 -9.47 -18.25
N ALA A 79 23.42 -8.45 -18.70
CA ALA A 79 24.85 -8.56 -18.96
C ALA A 79 25.67 -8.89 -17.70
N VAL A 80 25.24 -8.42 -16.51
CA VAL A 80 25.87 -8.82 -15.24
C VAL A 80 25.65 -10.31 -14.99
N CYS A 81 24.42 -10.81 -15.17
CA CYS A 81 24.11 -12.24 -15.00
C CYS A 81 24.92 -13.10 -15.99
N ASP A 82 25.03 -12.66 -17.25
CA ASP A 82 25.74 -13.39 -18.30
C ASP A 82 27.26 -13.39 -18.06
N ALA A 83 27.83 -12.27 -17.59
CA ALA A 83 29.25 -12.20 -17.21
C ALA A 83 29.59 -13.16 -16.05
N ILE A 84 28.71 -13.25 -15.05
CA ILE A 84 28.87 -14.20 -13.94
C ILE A 84 28.79 -15.64 -14.44
N GLU A 85 27.79 -15.97 -15.26
CA GLU A 85 27.55 -17.32 -15.78
C GLU A 85 28.63 -17.78 -16.77
N ALA A 86 29.28 -16.82 -17.46
CA ALA A 86 30.40 -17.07 -18.36
C ALA A 86 31.74 -17.26 -17.63
N ALA A 87 31.84 -16.94 -16.34
CA ALA A 87 33.09 -17.02 -15.60
C ALA A 87 33.65 -18.47 -15.62
N THR A 88 34.95 -18.59 -15.93
CA THR A 88 35.63 -19.90 -16.00
C THR A 88 35.96 -20.49 -14.63
N LYS A 89 35.68 -19.74 -13.56
CA LYS A 89 35.85 -20.16 -12.16
C LYS A 89 34.48 -20.26 -11.48
N PRO A 90 34.27 -21.19 -10.54
CA PRO A 90 33.00 -21.30 -9.84
C PRO A 90 32.68 -20.02 -9.05
N VAL A 91 31.45 -19.53 -9.22
CA VAL A 91 30.93 -18.34 -8.53
C VAL A 91 29.82 -18.80 -7.59
N ILE A 92 29.94 -18.46 -6.31
CA ILE A 92 29.01 -18.85 -5.24
C ILE A 92 28.31 -17.59 -4.73
N ALA A 93 26.98 -17.57 -4.80
CA ALA A 93 26.17 -16.56 -4.13
C ALA A 93 25.98 -16.96 -2.66
N ALA A 94 26.50 -16.16 -1.73
CA ALA A 94 26.28 -16.30 -0.30
C ALA A 94 25.18 -15.34 0.15
N ILE A 95 23.99 -15.88 0.43
CA ILE A 95 22.73 -15.13 0.53
C ILE A 95 22.28 -14.99 1.99
N ASN A 96 22.14 -13.73 2.42
CA ASN A 96 21.50 -13.33 3.68
C ASN A 96 20.39 -12.30 3.43
N GLY A 97 19.48 -12.13 4.39
CA GLY A 97 18.49 -11.05 4.38
C GLY A 97 17.64 -11.05 3.11
N ALA A 98 17.52 -9.92 2.41
CA ALA A 98 16.78 -9.85 1.16
C ALA A 98 17.60 -10.35 -0.05
N CYS A 99 17.02 -11.25 -0.84
CA CYS A 99 17.48 -11.65 -2.17
C CYS A 99 16.27 -11.65 -3.11
N MET A 100 16.00 -10.48 -3.70
CA MET A 100 14.72 -10.20 -4.36
C MET A 100 14.92 -9.65 -5.76
N GLY A 101 14.01 -9.99 -6.66
CA GLY A 101 13.99 -9.52 -8.04
C GLY A 101 15.34 -9.71 -8.73
N GLY A 102 15.89 -8.63 -9.29
CA GLY A 102 17.23 -8.63 -9.88
C GLY A 102 18.36 -9.18 -8.99
N GLY A 103 18.25 -9.10 -7.66
CA GLY A 103 19.20 -9.69 -6.74
C GLY A 103 19.16 -11.22 -6.78
N LEU A 104 17.95 -11.78 -6.87
CA LEU A 104 17.77 -13.21 -7.12
C LEU A 104 18.23 -13.59 -8.52
N GLU A 105 18.01 -12.75 -9.55
CA GLU A 105 18.52 -13.00 -10.91
C GLU A 105 20.05 -13.09 -10.95
N VAL A 106 20.75 -12.20 -10.24
CA VAL A 106 22.22 -12.27 -10.07
C VAL A 106 22.64 -13.56 -9.36
N ALA A 107 21.93 -13.97 -8.30
CA ALA A 107 22.20 -15.24 -7.62
C ALA A 107 21.92 -16.47 -8.49
N LEU A 108 20.94 -16.38 -9.40
CA LEU A 108 20.64 -17.42 -10.40
C LEU A 108 21.68 -17.49 -11.51
N GLY A 109 22.34 -16.37 -11.84
CA GLY A 109 23.49 -16.33 -12.75
C GLY A 109 24.77 -16.94 -12.14
N CYS A 110 24.89 -16.97 -10.80
CA CYS A 110 25.98 -17.67 -10.13
C CYS A 110 25.93 -19.18 -10.36
N HIS A 111 27.06 -19.86 -10.25
CA HIS A 111 27.15 -21.31 -10.44
C HIS A 111 26.55 -22.09 -9.26
N TYR A 112 26.69 -21.54 -8.04
CA TYR A 112 26.24 -22.16 -6.80
C TYR A 112 25.60 -21.12 -5.86
N ARG A 113 24.74 -21.58 -4.94
CA ARG A 113 24.03 -20.73 -3.97
C ARG A 113 24.04 -21.36 -2.57
N VAL A 114 24.51 -20.61 -1.59
CA VAL A 114 24.46 -20.93 -0.15
C VAL A 114 23.65 -19.85 0.54
N ALA A 115 22.65 -20.21 1.36
CA ALA A 115 21.75 -19.23 1.97
C ALA A 115 21.52 -19.46 3.46
N LEU A 116 21.31 -18.39 4.22
CA LEU A 116 20.70 -18.48 5.55
C LEU A 116 19.21 -18.85 5.42
N ALA A 117 18.72 -19.71 6.31
CA ALA A 117 17.38 -20.31 6.27
C ALA A 117 16.23 -19.27 6.23
N ASP A 118 16.41 -18.13 6.89
CA ASP A 118 15.41 -17.06 6.98
C ASP A 118 15.54 -15.97 5.90
N SER A 119 16.49 -16.13 4.96
CA SER A 119 16.65 -15.20 3.83
C SER A 119 15.37 -15.11 3.01
N LYS A 120 14.97 -13.89 2.65
CA LYS A 120 13.73 -13.57 1.95
C LYS A 120 13.94 -13.61 0.44
N ILE A 121 13.31 -14.59 -0.20
CA ILE A 121 13.41 -14.88 -1.64
C ILE A 121 12.11 -14.46 -2.33
N SER A 122 12.19 -13.67 -3.40
CA SER A 122 11.00 -13.25 -4.16
C SER A 122 11.31 -12.65 -5.53
N PHE A 123 10.29 -12.59 -6.39
CA PHE A 123 10.23 -11.80 -7.63
C PHE A 123 9.10 -10.77 -7.54
N PRO A 124 9.29 -9.62 -6.87
CA PRO A 124 8.22 -8.66 -6.61
C PRO A 124 7.83 -7.80 -7.82
N GLU A 125 8.44 -7.98 -8.98
CA GLU A 125 8.29 -7.15 -10.19
C GLU A 125 6.83 -6.99 -10.62
N VAL A 126 6.01 -8.02 -10.48
CA VAL A 126 4.58 -7.98 -10.82
C VAL A 126 3.80 -6.94 -10.02
N LYS A 127 4.25 -6.61 -8.79
CA LYS A 127 3.67 -5.55 -7.95
C LYS A 127 3.96 -4.14 -8.49
N LEU A 128 4.94 -4.03 -9.39
CA LEU A 128 5.27 -2.81 -10.14
C LEU A 128 4.72 -2.87 -11.57
N GLY A 129 3.90 -3.87 -11.91
CA GLY A 129 3.39 -4.07 -13.26
C GLY A 129 4.47 -4.54 -14.24
N LEU A 130 5.50 -5.23 -13.74
CA LEU A 130 6.64 -5.73 -14.51
C LEU A 130 6.77 -7.26 -14.34
N ILE A 131 7.80 -7.82 -14.95
CA ILE A 131 8.26 -9.20 -14.74
C ILE A 131 9.76 -9.20 -14.39
N PRO A 132 10.33 -10.29 -13.88
CA PRO A 132 11.78 -10.46 -13.87
C PRO A 132 12.32 -10.34 -15.31
N GLY A 133 13.40 -9.59 -15.51
CA GLY A 133 13.88 -9.19 -16.85
C GLY A 133 15.36 -9.45 -17.11
N ALA A 134 16.03 -10.16 -16.19
CA ALA A 134 17.43 -10.57 -16.29
C ALA A 134 17.61 -12.09 -16.15
N GLY A 135 16.68 -12.82 -16.75
CA GLY A 135 16.64 -14.27 -16.86
C GLY A 135 15.94 -14.96 -15.71
N GLY A 136 15.28 -14.24 -14.79
CA GLY A 136 14.56 -14.83 -13.67
C GLY A 136 13.44 -15.77 -14.11
N THR A 137 12.67 -15.41 -15.15
CA THR A 137 11.58 -16.26 -15.67
C THR A 137 12.09 -17.50 -16.39
N GLN A 138 13.37 -17.52 -16.76
CA GLN A 138 14.02 -18.62 -17.46
C GLN A 138 14.81 -19.53 -16.50
N ARG A 139 15.66 -18.96 -15.64
CA ARG A 139 16.54 -19.70 -14.73
C ARG A 139 15.79 -20.29 -13.53
N PHE A 140 14.82 -19.57 -12.98
CA PHE A 140 14.10 -20.02 -11.79
C PHE A 140 13.29 -21.32 -11.98
N PRO A 141 12.43 -21.49 -13.02
CA PRO A 141 11.69 -22.74 -13.22
C PRO A 141 12.57 -23.96 -13.44
N ARG A 142 13.83 -23.78 -13.87
CA ARG A 142 14.81 -24.87 -14.02
C ARG A 142 15.34 -25.38 -12.68
N LEU A 143 15.20 -24.61 -11.60
CA LEU A 143 15.68 -24.98 -10.26
C LEU A 143 14.58 -25.44 -9.32
N VAL A 144 13.40 -24.82 -9.42
CA VAL A 144 12.27 -25.09 -8.49
C VAL A 144 11.09 -25.81 -9.14
N GLY A 145 11.14 -26.04 -10.46
CA GLY A 145 10.02 -26.57 -11.23
C GLY A 145 9.02 -25.50 -11.67
N LEU A 146 8.16 -25.87 -12.63
CA LEU A 146 7.25 -24.95 -13.32
C LEU A 146 6.21 -24.33 -12.37
N GLU A 147 5.55 -25.16 -11.55
CA GLU A 147 4.43 -24.71 -10.71
C GLU A 147 4.88 -23.69 -9.65
N ALA A 148 5.98 -24.00 -8.93
CA ALA A 148 6.54 -23.12 -7.92
C ALA A 148 7.02 -21.79 -8.53
N ALA A 149 7.60 -21.83 -9.73
CA ALA A 149 8.01 -20.63 -10.45
C ALA A 149 6.81 -19.76 -10.86
N VAL A 150 5.78 -20.35 -11.47
CA VAL A 150 4.54 -19.62 -11.82
C VAL A 150 3.92 -19.00 -10.58
N ASN A 151 3.75 -19.76 -9.50
CA ASN A 151 3.15 -19.24 -8.28
C ASN A 151 3.94 -18.05 -7.71
N MET A 152 5.27 -18.15 -7.61
CA MET A 152 6.08 -17.08 -7.00
C MET A 152 6.18 -15.84 -7.90
N ILE A 153 6.42 -16.00 -9.20
CA ILE A 153 6.62 -14.89 -10.14
C ILE A 153 5.31 -14.14 -10.38
N VAL A 154 4.20 -14.85 -10.57
CA VAL A 154 2.89 -14.22 -10.86
C VAL A 154 2.31 -13.52 -9.63
N SER A 155 2.53 -14.05 -8.43
CA SER A 155 2.06 -13.41 -7.18
C SER A 155 3.01 -12.35 -6.62
N GLY A 156 4.30 -12.43 -6.96
CA GLY A 156 5.37 -11.69 -6.30
C GLY A 156 5.46 -11.98 -4.79
N SER A 157 5.04 -13.16 -4.37
CA SER A 157 5.10 -13.59 -2.97
C SER A 157 6.56 -13.72 -2.49
N THR A 158 6.74 -13.61 -1.18
CA THR A 158 8.05 -13.72 -0.54
C THR A 158 8.06 -14.93 0.36
N MET A 159 9.06 -15.79 0.19
CA MET A 159 9.22 -17.02 0.96
C MET A 159 10.61 -17.05 1.61
N PRO A 160 10.76 -17.64 2.81
CA PRO A 160 12.08 -17.87 3.40
C PRO A 160 12.84 -18.93 2.59
N ALA A 161 14.17 -18.86 2.57
CA ALA A 161 15.01 -19.81 1.82
C ALA A 161 14.74 -21.27 2.20
N VAL A 162 14.45 -21.55 3.47
CA VAL A 162 14.10 -22.90 3.96
C VAL A 162 12.87 -23.51 3.27
N ALA A 163 11.96 -22.69 2.73
CA ALA A 163 10.80 -23.18 1.98
C ALA A 163 11.18 -23.88 0.66
N PHE A 164 12.41 -23.68 0.17
CA PHE A 164 12.94 -24.30 -1.04
C PHE A 164 13.79 -25.53 -0.76
N LYS A 165 13.83 -26.01 0.49
CA LYS A 165 14.53 -27.25 0.85
C LYS A 165 13.98 -28.41 0.01
N GLY A 166 14.89 -29.16 -0.64
CA GLY A 166 14.54 -30.25 -1.55
C GLY A 166 14.42 -29.85 -3.02
N THR A 167 14.49 -28.56 -3.35
CA THR A 167 14.67 -28.08 -4.72
C THR A 167 16.15 -27.88 -5.05
N ALA A 168 16.50 -27.64 -6.31
CA ALA A 168 17.88 -27.34 -6.73
C ALA A 168 18.26 -25.86 -6.56
N LEU A 169 17.39 -25.03 -5.96
CA LEU A 169 17.65 -23.59 -5.83
C LEU A 169 18.88 -23.28 -4.98
N PHE A 170 19.05 -23.98 -3.85
CA PHE A 170 20.17 -23.79 -2.93
C PHE A 170 20.99 -25.06 -2.80
N ASP A 171 22.31 -24.93 -2.93
CA ASP A 171 23.26 -26.02 -2.74
C ASP A 171 23.50 -26.30 -1.25
N ALA A 172 23.34 -25.27 -0.40
CA ALA A 172 23.33 -25.41 1.05
C ALA A 172 22.42 -24.35 1.69
N ILE A 173 21.72 -24.75 2.75
CA ILE A 173 20.93 -23.87 3.61
C ILE A 173 21.47 -23.98 5.03
N VAL A 174 21.82 -22.83 5.62
CA VAL A 174 22.38 -22.73 6.97
C VAL A 174 21.28 -22.29 7.93
N ASP A 175 21.02 -23.08 8.97
CA ASP A 175 20.07 -22.73 10.02
C ASP A 175 20.72 -21.78 11.03
N SER A 176 20.97 -20.54 10.59
CA SER A 176 21.49 -19.45 11.39
C SER A 176 20.95 -18.12 10.86
N LYS A 177 21.09 -17.07 11.67
CA LYS A 177 20.82 -15.67 11.29
C LYS A 177 22.08 -14.82 11.21
N GLU A 178 23.22 -15.39 11.59
CA GLU A 178 24.48 -14.66 11.68
C GLU A 178 25.22 -14.67 10.35
N LEU A 179 25.71 -13.49 9.94
CA LEU A 179 26.42 -13.35 8.66
C LEU A 179 27.77 -14.09 8.64
N ASP A 180 28.39 -14.26 9.81
CA ASP A 180 29.66 -14.99 9.92
C ASP A 180 29.50 -16.49 9.70
N ASP A 181 28.37 -17.07 10.10
CA ASP A 181 28.04 -18.47 9.80
C ASP A 181 27.85 -18.68 8.30
N LEU A 182 27.21 -17.72 7.62
CA LEU A 182 27.10 -17.74 6.16
C LEU A 182 28.48 -17.66 5.49
N ARG A 183 29.38 -16.79 5.98
CA ARG A 183 30.76 -16.70 5.47
C ARG A 183 31.51 -18.01 5.69
N ALA A 184 31.38 -18.63 6.85
CA ALA A 184 32.00 -19.92 7.15
C ALA A 184 31.49 -21.00 6.19
N ALA A 185 30.18 -21.12 6.03
CA ALA A 185 29.54 -22.09 5.14
C ALA A 185 29.93 -21.87 3.66
N ALA A 186 29.95 -20.63 3.18
CA ALA A 186 30.37 -20.32 1.82
C ALA A 186 31.86 -20.65 1.58
N ARG A 187 32.73 -20.39 2.56
CA ARG A 187 34.16 -20.76 2.50
C ARG A 187 34.33 -22.28 2.45
N GLU A 188 33.63 -23.01 3.30
CA GLU A 188 33.68 -24.46 3.33
C GLU A 188 33.21 -25.04 2.00
N PHE A 189 32.08 -24.55 1.48
CA PHE A 189 31.53 -24.96 0.20
C PHE A 189 32.52 -24.69 -0.95
N ALA A 190 33.09 -23.49 -1.02
CA ALA A 190 34.10 -23.14 -2.01
C ALA A 190 35.34 -24.04 -1.92
N THR A 191 35.79 -24.36 -0.71
CA THR A 191 36.98 -25.20 -0.49
C THR A 191 36.74 -26.63 -0.96
N LYS A 192 35.58 -27.21 -0.63
CA LYS A 192 35.16 -28.53 -1.14
C LYS A 192 35.09 -28.55 -2.66
N LEU A 193 34.53 -27.49 -3.24
CA LEU A 193 34.40 -27.37 -4.69
C LEU A 193 35.76 -27.27 -5.39
N ILE A 194 36.70 -26.49 -4.85
CA ILE A 194 38.08 -26.41 -5.35
C ILE A 194 38.75 -27.79 -5.27
N GLY A 195 38.61 -28.49 -4.14
CA GLY A 195 39.14 -29.85 -3.97
C GLY A 195 38.56 -30.88 -4.93
N ALA A 196 37.32 -30.67 -5.38
CA ALA A 196 36.63 -31.49 -6.38
C ALA A 196 36.87 -31.04 -7.84
N GLY A 197 37.89 -30.21 -8.10
CA GLY A 197 38.26 -29.78 -9.44
C GLY A 197 37.57 -28.50 -9.93
N GLY A 198 36.75 -27.85 -9.10
CA GLY A 198 36.22 -26.52 -9.38
C GLY A 198 35.17 -26.46 -10.49
N ALA A 199 34.32 -27.49 -10.60
CA ALA A 199 33.32 -27.57 -11.65
C ALA A 199 32.44 -26.31 -11.72
N VAL A 200 32.13 -25.89 -12.95
CA VAL A 200 31.20 -24.78 -13.23
C VAL A 200 29.89 -25.39 -13.70
N ARG A 201 28.79 -25.10 -12.98
CA ARG A 201 27.43 -25.53 -13.34
C ARG A 201 26.60 -24.31 -13.72
N ARG A 202 26.03 -24.30 -14.91
CA ARG A 202 25.18 -23.21 -15.39
C ARG A 202 23.72 -23.61 -15.32
N VAL A 203 22.89 -22.75 -14.75
CA VAL A 203 21.45 -23.00 -14.64
C VAL A 203 20.81 -23.07 -16.03
N ARG A 204 21.33 -22.32 -17.01
CA ARG A 204 20.83 -22.29 -18.39
C ARG A 204 20.79 -23.66 -19.07
N ASP A 205 21.69 -24.58 -18.67
CA ASP A 205 21.84 -25.91 -19.28
C ASP A 205 20.82 -26.93 -18.74
N LEU A 206 20.14 -26.60 -17.63
CA LEU A 206 19.08 -27.42 -17.06
C LEU A 206 17.79 -27.31 -17.88
N LYS A 207 16.98 -28.38 -17.84
CA LYS A 207 15.65 -28.42 -18.45
C LYS A 207 14.57 -28.17 -17.40
N VAL A 208 13.48 -27.53 -17.79
CA VAL A 208 12.29 -27.45 -16.94
C VAL A 208 11.54 -28.77 -17.08
N ALA A 209 11.52 -29.59 -16.02
CA ALA A 209 10.79 -30.85 -15.99
C ALA A 209 9.36 -30.61 -15.50
N HIS A 210 8.36 -30.97 -16.31
CA HIS A 210 6.96 -31.01 -15.89
C HIS A 210 6.17 -31.96 -16.82
N PRO A 211 5.44 -32.96 -16.29
CA PRO A 211 4.82 -34.01 -17.11
C PRO A 211 3.71 -33.50 -18.04
N GLN A 212 3.02 -32.41 -17.67
CA GLN A 212 1.89 -31.84 -18.41
C GLN A 212 1.99 -30.30 -18.48
N SER A 213 3.13 -29.77 -18.92
CA SER A 213 3.42 -28.32 -18.89
C SER A 213 2.36 -27.49 -19.61
N GLU A 214 1.93 -27.92 -20.80
CA GLU A 214 0.93 -27.22 -21.60
C GLU A 214 -0.44 -27.12 -20.89
N ALA A 215 -0.94 -28.26 -20.38
CA ALA A 215 -2.21 -28.30 -19.67
C ALA A 215 -2.18 -27.43 -18.39
N PHE A 216 -1.08 -27.49 -17.64
CA PHE A 216 -0.89 -26.64 -16.45
C PHE A 216 -0.88 -25.15 -16.81
N LEU A 217 -0.14 -24.74 -17.85
CA LEU A 217 -0.08 -23.34 -18.26
C LEU A 217 -1.45 -22.81 -18.73
N GLN A 218 -2.24 -23.63 -19.43
CA GLN A 218 -3.60 -23.26 -19.85
C GLN A 218 -4.55 -23.08 -18.65
N PHE A 219 -4.46 -23.98 -17.66
CA PHE A 219 -5.19 -23.85 -16.40
C PHE A 219 -4.75 -22.60 -15.61
N ALA A 220 -3.45 -22.38 -15.49
CA ALA A 220 -2.88 -21.22 -14.82
C ALA A 220 -3.33 -19.91 -15.49
N LYS A 221 -3.38 -19.86 -16.83
CA LYS A 221 -3.83 -18.68 -17.58
C LYS A 221 -5.26 -18.27 -17.22
N THR A 222 -6.15 -19.26 -17.12
CA THR A 222 -7.55 -19.04 -16.72
C THR A 222 -7.64 -18.54 -15.28
N SER A 223 -6.90 -19.18 -14.37
CA SER A 223 -6.88 -18.82 -12.95
C SER A 223 -6.30 -17.42 -12.71
N VAL A 224 -5.21 -17.08 -13.38
CA VAL A 224 -4.55 -15.77 -13.29
C VAL A 224 -5.47 -14.68 -13.85
N ALA A 225 -6.11 -14.91 -15.01
CA ALA A 225 -7.04 -13.94 -15.59
C ALA A 225 -8.22 -13.60 -14.66
N ALA A 226 -8.72 -14.58 -13.90
CA ALA A 226 -9.82 -14.38 -12.96
C ALA A 226 -9.45 -13.47 -11.77
N VAL A 227 -8.19 -13.48 -11.33
CA VAL A 227 -7.72 -12.76 -10.13
C VAL A 227 -6.91 -11.50 -10.42
N SER A 228 -6.50 -11.28 -11.67
CA SER A 228 -5.68 -10.14 -12.12
C SER A 228 -6.45 -9.13 -12.97
N ARG A 229 -7.76 -8.99 -12.74
CA ARG A 229 -8.63 -8.10 -13.54
C ARG A 229 -8.07 -6.68 -13.61
N GLY A 230 -7.77 -6.22 -14.83
CA GLY A 230 -7.21 -4.88 -15.07
C GLY A 230 -5.70 -4.76 -14.81
N MET A 231 -4.98 -5.88 -14.70
CA MET A 231 -3.52 -5.93 -14.58
C MET A 231 -2.95 -6.82 -15.68
N THR A 232 -2.05 -6.28 -16.50
CA THR A 232 -1.46 -7.01 -17.63
C THR A 232 -0.29 -7.90 -17.21
N ALA A 233 0.55 -7.42 -16.28
CA ALA A 233 1.80 -8.09 -15.90
C ALA A 233 1.66 -9.54 -15.41
N PRO A 234 0.64 -9.93 -14.60
CA PRO A 234 0.48 -11.32 -14.16
C PRO A 234 0.34 -12.34 -15.31
N GLY A 235 -0.46 -12.00 -16.33
CA GLY A 235 -0.61 -12.85 -17.52
C GLY A 235 0.67 -12.92 -18.34
N ARG A 236 1.36 -11.79 -18.47
CA ARG A 236 2.64 -11.72 -19.19
C ARG A 236 3.79 -12.43 -18.46
N ALA A 237 3.77 -12.44 -17.14
CA ALA A 237 4.68 -13.25 -16.32
C ALA A 237 4.51 -14.74 -16.60
N LEU A 238 3.25 -15.20 -16.71
CA LEU A 238 2.97 -16.58 -17.08
C LEU A 238 3.47 -16.91 -18.48
N ASP A 239 3.25 -16.02 -19.46
CA ASP A 239 3.78 -16.20 -20.83
C ASP A 239 5.32 -16.31 -20.82
N ALA A 240 6.02 -15.46 -20.07
CA ALA A 240 7.48 -15.47 -19.97
C ALA A 240 8.01 -16.77 -19.32
N VAL A 241 7.38 -17.23 -18.23
CA VAL A 241 7.74 -18.51 -17.59
C VAL A 241 7.42 -19.69 -18.51
N GLY A 242 6.31 -19.65 -19.25
CA GLY A 242 5.96 -20.68 -20.23
C GLY A 242 6.94 -20.78 -21.41
N ALA A 243 7.63 -19.68 -21.76
CA ALA A 243 8.70 -19.73 -22.76
C ALA A 243 9.85 -20.66 -22.31
N ALA A 244 10.11 -20.78 -21.00
CA ALA A 244 11.15 -21.65 -20.47
C ALA A 244 10.90 -23.15 -20.72
N THR A 245 9.65 -23.54 -20.98
CA THR A 245 9.27 -24.94 -21.26
C THR A 245 9.15 -25.24 -22.75
N THR A 246 8.98 -24.22 -23.59
CA THR A 246 8.66 -24.37 -25.02
C THR A 246 9.78 -23.91 -25.94
N GLN A 247 10.73 -23.10 -25.45
CA GLN A 247 11.79 -22.51 -26.24
C GLN A 247 13.18 -22.90 -25.73
N VAL A 248 14.18 -22.77 -26.60
CA VAL A 248 15.59 -22.79 -26.19
C VAL A 248 15.91 -21.56 -25.34
N PHE A 249 16.95 -21.64 -24.50
CA PHE A 249 17.23 -20.63 -23.47
C PHE A 249 17.35 -19.21 -24.05
N GLU A 250 18.12 -19.00 -25.13
CA GLU A 250 18.27 -17.67 -25.76
C GLU A 250 16.94 -17.07 -26.23
N ALA A 251 16.09 -17.89 -26.85
CA ALA A 251 14.78 -17.45 -27.33
C ALA A 251 13.85 -17.12 -26.15
N GLY A 252 13.91 -17.90 -25.07
CA GLY A 252 13.20 -17.61 -23.82
C GLY A 252 13.64 -16.29 -23.18
N ILE A 253 14.95 -16.02 -23.13
CA ILE A 253 15.51 -14.74 -22.66
C ILE A 253 15.02 -13.58 -23.54
N ALA A 254 15.06 -13.72 -24.87
CA ALA A 254 14.56 -12.70 -25.78
C ALA A 254 13.06 -12.44 -25.58
N THR A 255 12.27 -13.48 -25.34
CA THR A 255 10.84 -13.37 -25.01
C THR A 255 10.63 -12.60 -23.71
N GLU A 256 11.37 -12.95 -22.65
CA GLU A 256 11.34 -12.25 -21.36
C GLU A 256 11.67 -10.76 -21.52
N GLN A 257 12.78 -10.43 -22.18
CA GLN A 257 13.23 -9.06 -22.36
C GLN A 257 12.24 -8.22 -23.17
N LYS A 258 11.65 -8.80 -24.22
CA LYS A 258 10.59 -8.15 -25.00
C LYS A 258 9.38 -7.82 -24.11
N ILE A 259 8.90 -8.79 -23.35
CA ILE A 259 7.76 -8.60 -22.44
C ILE A 259 8.09 -7.53 -21.39
N PHE A 260 9.28 -7.58 -20.80
CA PHE A 260 9.73 -6.60 -19.83
C PHE A 260 9.70 -5.18 -20.41
N ALA A 261 10.25 -4.99 -21.62
CA ALA A 261 10.30 -3.69 -22.29
C ALA A 261 8.89 -3.14 -22.60
N GLU A 262 7.98 -3.99 -23.09
CA GLU A 262 6.57 -3.64 -23.32
C GLU A 262 5.88 -3.17 -22.02
N LEU A 263 6.05 -3.92 -20.93
CA LEU A 263 5.46 -3.58 -19.64
C LEU A 263 6.06 -2.32 -19.02
N MET A 264 7.37 -2.08 -19.21
CA MET A 264 8.10 -0.97 -18.63
C MET A 264 7.53 0.40 -19.03
N VAL A 265 7.06 0.53 -20.26
CA VAL A 265 6.46 1.76 -20.81
C VAL A 265 4.93 1.81 -20.66
N SER A 266 4.31 0.75 -20.14
CA SER A 266 2.86 0.69 -19.99
C SER A 266 2.33 1.71 -18.96
N PRO A 267 1.12 2.29 -19.17
CA PRO A 267 0.48 3.16 -18.19
C PRO A 267 0.27 2.49 -16.83
N GLU A 268 -0.04 1.18 -16.84
CA GLU A 268 -0.25 0.38 -15.62
C GLU A 268 1.03 0.31 -14.78
N SER A 269 2.18 -0.01 -15.39
CA SER A 269 3.45 -0.05 -14.66
C SER A 269 3.88 1.33 -14.18
N GLN A 270 3.67 2.39 -14.97
CA GLN A 270 3.93 3.77 -14.53
C GLN A 270 3.13 4.12 -13.27
N ALA A 271 1.84 3.76 -13.23
CA ALA A 271 0.97 3.97 -12.09
C ALA A 271 1.38 3.15 -10.84
N LEU A 272 1.75 1.89 -11.02
CA LEU A 272 2.18 1.04 -9.90
C LEU A 272 3.54 1.48 -9.33
N ARG A 273 4.46 1.93 -10.19
CA ARG A 273 5.72 2.54 -9.76
C ARG A 273 5.48 3.86 -9.02
N HIS A 274 4.56 4.70 -9.50
CA HIS A 274 4.12 5.91 -8.79
C HIS A 274 3.63 5.57 -7.39
N ALA A 275 2.67 4.65 -7.27
CA ALA A 275 2.14 4.22 -5.98
C ALA A 275 3.24 3.72 -5.01
N PHE A 276 4.19 2.93 -5.53
CA PHE A 276 5.31 2.41 -4.74
C PHE A 276 6.24 3.51 -4.20
N PHE A 277 6.50 4.56 -4.98
CA PHE A 277 7.29 5.71 -4.54
C PHE A 277 6.49 6.64 -3.63
N ALA A 278 5.22 6.87 -3.95
CA ALA A 278 4.29 7.67 -3.17
C ALA A 278 4.15 7.12 -1.74
N GLU A 279 4.05 5.80 -1.56
CA GLU A 279 3.94 5.17 -0.24
C GLU A 279 5.18 5.43 0.62
N ARG A 280 6.37 5.40 0.02
CA ARG A 280 7.62 5.73 0.73
C ARG A 280 7.71 7.22 1.03
N ALA A 281 7.29 8.06 0.10
CA ALA A 281 7.28 9.51 0.27
C ALA A 281 6.33 9.97 1.38
N ALA A 282 5.18 9.31 1.55
CA ALA A 282 4.18 9.66 2.57
C ALA A 282 4.75 9.63 4.01
N SER A 283 5.76 8.81 4.28
CA SER A 283 6.46 8.78 5.58
C SER A 283 7.44 9.93 5.82
N LYS A 284 7.81 10.67 4.76
CA LYS A 284 8.75 11.80 4.82
C LYS A 284 7.98 13.10 4.94
N VAL A 285 7.88 13.61 6.16
CA VAL A 285 7.05 14.79 6.45
C VAL A 285 7.90 15.96 6.94
N THR A 286 7.51 17.17 6.55
CA THR A 286 8.22 18.38 6.96
C THR A 286 8.30 18.51 8.49
N GLY A 287 9.53 18.66 9.00
CA GLY A 287 9.82 18.77 10.43
C GLY A 287 10.12 17.45 11.14
N VAL A 288 10.03 16.30 10.45
CA VAL A 288 10.52 15.00 10.94
C VAL A 288 11.70 14.56 10.08
N THR A 289 12.80 14.23 10.73
CA THR A 289 14.04 13.75 10.07
C THR A 289 14.47 12.43 10.68
N ASP A 290 15.49 11.79 10.11
CA ASP A 290 16.09 10.58 10.70
C ASP A 290 16.72 10.85 12.08
N LYS A 291 17.00 12.12 12.40
CA LYS A 291 17.53 12.54 13.73
C LYS A 291 16.44 12.85 14.76
N THR A 292 15.17 12.95 14.35
CA THR A 292 14.07 13.21 15.29
C THR A 292 13.96 12.03 16.27
N SER A 293 13.84 12.28 17.57
CA SER A 293 13.69 11.19 18.54
C SER A 293 12.35 10.47 18.37
N ARG A 294 12.33 9.17 18.68
CA ARG A 294 11.11 8.35 18.74
C ARG A 294 10.89 7.89 20.17
N ARG A 295 9.63 7.93 20.63
CA ARG A 295 9.23 7.36 21.92
C ARG A 295 9.00 5.86 21.73
N LYS A 296 9.36 5.05 22.73
CA LYS A 296 9.10 3.62 22.71
C LYS A 296 7.62 3.38 23.00
N ILE A 297 6.92 2.66 22.11
CA ILE A 297 5.54 2.20 22.35
C ILE A 297 5.60 0.70 22.67
N ALA A 298 5.46 0.39 23.95
CA ALA A 298 5.41 -0.97 24.49
C ALA A 298 3.98 -1.40 24.85
N SER A 299 3.09 -0.48 25.22
CA SER A 299 1.67 -0.76 25.48
C SER A 299 0.75 0.38 25.04
N VAL A 300 -0.51 0.03 24.73
CA VAL A 300 -1.54 0.96 24.23
C VAL A 300 -2.79 0.86 25.10
N ALA A 301 -3.51 1.97 25.28
CA ALA A 301 -4.89 1.95 25.75
C ALA A 301 -5.82 2.44 24.63
N VAL A 302 -6.99 1.82 24.50
CA VAL A 302 -8.04 2.22 23.54
C VAL A 302 -9.31 2.50 24.34
N VAL A 303 -9.92 3.67 24.14
CA VAL A 303 -11.14 4.08 24.82
C VAL A 303 -12.33 3.97 23.87
N GLY A 304 -13.30 3.15 24.24
CA GLY A 304 -14.42 2.72 23.42
C GLY A 304 -14.20 1.29 22.92
N ALA A 305 -15.14 0.39 23.20
CA ALA A 305 -15.15 -1.02 22.80
C ALA A 305 -16.12 -1.31 21.62
N GLY A 306 -16.59 -0.26 20.95
CA GLY A 306 -17.39 -0.37 19.72
C GLY A 306 -16.58 -0.89 18.51
N THR A 307 -17.18 -0.85 17.32
CA THR A 307 -16.58 -1.40 16.09
C THR A 307 -15.18 -0.87 15.80
N MET A 308 -14.97 0.46 15.91
CA MET A 308 -13.66 1.06 15.68
C MET A 308 -12.67 0.69 16.78
N GLY A 309 -13.05 0.85 18.05
CA GLY A 309 -12.19 0.55 19.18
C GLY A 309 -11.71 -0.90 19.24
N GLY A 310 -12.61 -1.86 19.00
CA GLY A 310 -12.24 -3.27 18.89
C GLY A 310 -11.31 -3.56 17.70
N GLY A 311 -11.56 -2.95 16.54
CA GLY A 311 -10.68 -3.05 15.38
C GLY A 311 -9.29 -2.44 15.60
N ILE A 312 -9.20 -1.32 16.31
CA ILE A 312 -7.95 -0.67 16.71
C ILE A 312 -7.22 -1.56 17.72
N ALA A 313 -7.89 -2.09 18.74
CA ALA A 313 -7.29 -3.01 19.71
C ALA A 313 -6.69 -4.25 19.03
N MET A 314 -7.44 -4.90 18.12
CA MET A 314 -6.93 -6.03 17.32
C MET A 314 -5.73 -5.65 16.45
N THR A 315 -5.68 -4.42 15.92
CA THR A 315 -4.55 -3.94 15.13
C THR A 315 -3.24 -3.98 15.93
N PHE A 316 -3.26 -3.50 17.18
CA PHE A 316 -2.09 -3.51 18.06
C PHE A 316 -1.77 -4.92 18.58
N ALA A 317 -2.78 -5.69 18.98
CA ALA A 317 -2.60 -7.07 19.44
C ALA A 317 -1.98 -7.97 18.35
N ASN A 318 -2.39 -7.81 17.10
CA ASN A 318 -1.81 -8.51 15.95
C ASN A 318 -0.31 -8.20 15.75
N ALA A 319 0.15 -7.03 16.17
CA ALA A 319 1.55 -6.62 16.15
C ALA A 319 2.31 -7.01 17.43
N GLY A 320 1.68 -7.76 18.34
CA GLY A 320 2.26 -8.19 19.61
C GLY A 320 2.35 -7.08 20.66
N ILE A 321 1.55 -6.02 20.53
CA ILE A 321 1.52 -4.90 21.49
C ILE A 321 0.32 -5.10 22.43
N PRO A 322 0.54 -5.21 23.76
CA PRO A 322 -0.54 -5.28 24.75
C PRO A 322 -1.45 -4.05 24.70
N VAL A 323 -2.76 -4.29 24.84
CA VAL A 323 -3.81 -3.28 24.78
C VAL A 323 -4.70 -3.34 26.02
N THR A 324 -4.92 -2.21 26.67
CA THR A 324 -6.02 -2.04 27.62
C THR A 324 -7.22 -1.46 26.89
N LEU A 325 -8.35 -2.19 26.85
CA LEU A 325 -9.59 -1.74 26.21
C LEU A 325 -10.54 -1.18 27.28
N LEU A 326 -10.75 0.14 27.25
CA LEU A 326 -11.61 0.85 28.18
C LEU A 326 -13.00 1.06 27.60
N GLU A 327 -14.03 0.91 28.42
CA GLU A 327 -15.41 1.25 28.09
C GLU A 327 -16.17 1.75 29.32
N ALA A 328 -17.25 2.51 29.14
CA ALA A 328 -18.00 3.11 30.24
C ALA A 328 -18.98 2.15 30.93
N LYS A 329 -19.44 1.11 30.22
CA LYS A 329 -20.47 0.16 30.72
C LYS A 329 -20.03 -1.28 30.47
N GLN A 330 -20.25 -2.15 31.45
CA GLN A 330 -19.87 -3.56 31.39
C GLN A 330 -20.50 -4.26 30.17
N GLU A 331 -21.78 -4.01 29.89
CA GLU A 331 -22.48 -4.66 28.79
C GLU A 331 -21.91 -4.26 27.42
N ALA A 332 -21.42 -3.02 27.28
CA ALA A 332 -20.77 -2.56 26.06
C ALA A 332 -19.37 -3.17 25.92
N LEU A 333 -18.64 -3.30 27.03
CA LEU A 333 -17.32 -3.93 27.08
C LEU A 333 -17.40 -5.41 26.70
N ASP A 334 -18.34 -6.15 27.29
CA ASP A 334 -18.56 -7.58 27.02
C ASP A 334 -18.93 -7.82 25.55
N ARG A 335 -19.79 -6.98 24.98
CA ARG A 335 -20.12 -7.03 23.54
C ARG A 335 -18.88 -6.81 22.68
N GLY A 336 -18.05 -5.82 23.01
CA GLY A 336 -16.81 -5.53 22.28
C GLY A 336 -15.81 -6.69 22.33
N ILE A 337 -15.55 -7.23 23.53
CA ILE A 337 -14.68 -8.39 23.72
C ILE A 337 -15.23 -9.63 23.01
N GLY A 338 -16.53 -9.89 23.10
CA GLY A 338 -17.18 -10.99 22.38
C GLY A 338 -17.06 -10.86 20.86
N ALA A 339 -17.15 -9.65 20.31
CA ALA A 339 -16.95 -9.41 18.88
C ALA A 339 -15.50 -9.66 18.44
N ILE A 340 -14.52 -9.28 19.26
CA ILE A 340 -13.08 -9.54 19.03
C ILE A 340 -12.80 -11.05 19.06
N ALA A 341 -13.33 -11.77 20.05
CA ALA A 341 -13.17 -13.22 20.16
C ALA A 341 -13.72 -13.94 18.92
N LYS A 342 -14.97 -13.63 18.52
CA LYS A 342 -15.59 -14.18 17.31
C LYS A 342 -14.79 -13.90 16.03
N PHE A 343 -14.15 -12.72 15.94
CA PHE A 343 -13.30 -12.40 14.80
C PHE A 343 -12.09 -13.34 14.73
N TYR A 344 -11.38 -13.54 15.85
CA TYR A 344 -10.22 -14.42 15.93
C TYR A 344 -10.57 -15.89 15.69
N GLU A 345 -11.65 -16.37 16.30
CA GLU A 345 -12.20 -17.72 16.05
C GLU A 345 -12.53 -17.92 14.57
N GLY A 346 -13.23 -16.97 13.95
CA GLY A 346 -13.57 -17.02 12.53
C GLY A 346 -12.35 -16.96 11.60
N ALA A 347 -11.28 -16.26 11.99
CA ALA A 347 -10.03 -16.23 11.24
C ALA A 347 -9.27 -17.56 11.36
N ALA A 348 -9.25 -18.18 12.54
CA ALA A 348 -8.66 -19.49 12.76
C ALA A 348 -9.41 -20.60 12.02
N ALA A 349 -10.74 -20.63 12.10
CA ALA A 349 -11.59 -21.59 11.40
C ALA A 349 -11.44 -21.54 9.87
N LYS A 350 -11.08 -20.37 9.32
CA LYS A 350 -10.81 -20.17 7.88
C LYS A 350 -9.36 -20.39 7.49
N GLY A 351 -8.51 -20.91 8.39
CA GLY A 351 -7.09 -21.16 8.14
C GLY A 351 -6.25 -19.90 7.92
N LYS A 352 -6.77 -18.71 8.26
CA LYS A 352 -6.02 -17.44 8.10
C LYS A 352 -4.99 -17.22 9.20
N MET A 353 -5.11 -17.95 10.30
CA MET A 353 -4.15 -18.00 11.40
C MET A 353 -4.28 -19.31 12.17
N LYS A 354 -3.25 -19.68 12.93
CA LYS A 354 -3.30 -20.83 13.84
C LYS A 354 -4.15 -20.50 15.08
N ALA A 355 -4.79 -21.50 15.67
CA ALA A 355 -5.65 -21.33 16.85
C ALA A 355 -4.88 -20.80 18.06
N GLU A 356 -3.65 -21.27 18.27
CA GLU A 356 -2.79 -20.83 19.37
C GLU A 356 -2.41 -19.34 19.22
N GLU A 357 -2.18 -18.90 17.98
CA GLU A 357 -1.86 -17.50 17.67
C GLU A 357 -3.09 -16.60 17.85
N ALA A 358 -4.29 -17.10 17.55
CA ALA A 358 -5.55 -16.41 17.81
C ALA A 358 -5.74 -16.18 19.32
N THR A 359 -5.60 -17.25 20.13
CA THR A 359 -5.68 -17.18 21.60
C THR A 359 -4.63 -16.23 22.18
N ARG A 360 -3.39 -16.33 21.72
CA ARG A 360 -2.28 -15.45 22.18
C ARG A 360 -2.58 -13.97 21.92
N ARG A 361 -3.13 -13.63 20.76
CA ARG A 361 -3.48 -12.23 20.42
C ARG A 361 -4.68 -11.73 21.20
N ALA A 362 -5.71 -12.55 21.37
CA ALA A 362 -6.86 -12.20 22.20
C ALA A 362 -6.43 -11.89 23.64
N ALA A 363 -5.51 -12.68 24.21
CA ALA A 363 -4.97 -12.48 25.56
C ALA A 363 -4.15 -11.19 25.73
N LEU A 364 -3.71 -10.54 24.65
CA LEU A 364 -3.05 -9.23 24.71
C LEU A 364 -4.03 -8.08 24.95
N ILE A 365 -5.35 -8.32 24.90
CA ILE A 365 -6.38 -7.31 25.08
C ILE A 365 -7.01 -7.49 26.45
N THR A 366 -6.75 -6.54 27.35
CA THR A 366 -7.28 -6.55 28.73
C THR A 366 -8.44 -5.55 28.85
N PRO A 367 -9.68 -6.02 29.10
CA PRO A 367 -10.82 -5.13 29.32
C PRO A 367 -10.73 -4.41 30.68
N SER A 368 -11.21 -3.17 30.75
CA SER A 368 -11.36 -2.43 32.02
C SER A 368 -12.47 -1.38 31.91
N LEU A 369 -13.13 -1.07 33.03
CA LEU A 369 -14.03 0.08 33.17
C LEU A 369 -13.35 1.30 33.81
N ASP A 370 -12.17 1.09 34.42
CA ASP A 370 -11.44 2.12 35.14
C ASP A 370 -10.29 2.68 34.29
N TYR A 371 -10.30 4.00 34.09
CA TYR A 371 -9.24 4.75 33.40
C TYR A 371 -7.87 4.60 34.07
N SER A 372 -7.80 4.30 35.37
CA SER A 372 -6.51 4.08 36.06
C SER A 372 -5.71 2.92 35.46
N ALA A 373 -6.39 1.95 34.84
CA ALA A 373 -5.75 0.83 34.14
C ALA A 373 -4.87 1.29 32.95
N ALA A 374 -5.15 2.47 32.38
CA ALA A 374 -4.36 3.03 31.27
C ALA A 374 -3.14 3.86 31.73
N ALA A 375 -2.90 4.02 33.04
CA ALA A 375 -1.87 4.92 33.56
C ALA A 375 -0.44 4.60 33.06
N LYS A 376 -0.17 3.32 32.76
CA LYS A 376 1.14 2.85 32.27
C LYS A 376 1.28 2.87 30.75
N ALA A 377 0.20 3.10 29.99
CA ALA A 377 0.22 3.06 28.53
C ALA A 377 1.14 4.13 27.92
N ASP A 378 1.82 3.80 26.82
CA ASP A 378 2.67 4.75 26.08
C ASP A 378 1.87 5.58 25.07
N LEU A 379 0.75 5.02 24.59
CA LEU A 379 -0.17 5.64 23.64
C LEU A 379 -1.60 5.34 24.08
N LEU A 380 -2.44 6.36 24.13
CA LEU A 380 -3.86 6.25 24.46
C LEU A 380 -4.67 6.76 23.27
N ILE A 381 -5.59 5.94 22.75
CA ILE A 381 -6.37 6.23 21.55
C ILE A 381 -7.85 6.28 21.92
N GLU A 382 -8.46 7.44 21.71
CA GLU A 382 -9.89 7.65 21.88
C GLU A 382 -10.65 7.25 20.60
N ALA A 383 -11.65 6.38 20.75
CA ALA A 383 -12.54 5.90 19.69
C ALA A 383 -14.01 5.81 20.18
N VAL A 384 -14.45 6.81 20.93
CA VAL A 384 -15.84 6.98 21.40
C VAL A 384 -16.68 7.77 20.38
N PHE A 385 -17.94 8.05 20.72
CA PHE A 385 -18.88 8.77 19.87
C PHE A 385 -18.32 10.09 19.33
N GLU A 386 -18.75 10.45 18.12
CA GLU A 386 -18.30 11.64 17.38
C GLU A 386 -19.02 12.91 17.89
N ASP A 387 -18.84 13.21 19.18
CA ASP A 387 -19.38 14.37 19.86
C ASP A 387 -18.28 15.10 20.63
N ILE A 388 -18.25 16.43 20.54
CA ILE A 388 -17.14 17.23 21.08
C ILE A 388 -17.14 17.26 22.61
N ASP A 389 -18.30 17.23 23.27
CA ASP A 389 -18.40 17.26 24.73
C ASP A 389 -18.07 15.90 25.33
N VAL A 390 -18.48 14.81 24.66
CA VAL A 390 -18.04 13.46 25.00
C VAL A 390 -16.52 13.35 24.89
N LYS A 391 -15.91 13.78 23.77
CA LYS A 391 -14.45 13.74 23.60
C LYS A 391 -13.73 14.65 24.61
N LYS A 392 -14.30 15.80 24.96
CA LYS A 392 -13.78 16.69 26.01
C LYS A 392 -13.72 15.99 27.37
N ALA A 393 -14.78 15.29 27.77
CA ALA A 393 -14.80 14.53 29.01
C ALA A 393 -13.73 13.43 29.00
N VAL A 394 -13.64 12.65 27.90
CA VAL A 394 -12.64 11.57 27.76
C VAL A 394 -11.21 12.11 27.78
N PHE A 395 -10.89 13.16 27.01
CA PHE A 395 -9.54 13.71 26.96
C PHE A 395 -9.07 14.33 28.28
N ARG A 396 -10.00 14.83 29.12
CA ARG A 396 -9.66 15.27 30.48
C ARG A 396 -9.30 14.10 31.39
N GLU A 397 -10.03 13.00 31.32
CA GLU A 397 -9.68 11.79 32.07
C GLU A 397 -8.37 11.17 31.57
N LEU A 398 -8.16 11.10 30.26
CA LEU A 398 -6.89 10.63 29.68
C LEU A 398 -5.71 11.51 30.10
N ASP A 399 -5.86 12.84 30.08
CA ASP A 399 -4.82 13.77 30.54
C ASP A 399 -4.52 13.61 32.04
N ARG A 400 -5.52 13.26 32.85
CA ARG A 400 -5.37 13.01 34.29
C ARG A 400 -4.57 11.73 34.56
N VAL A 401 -4.87 10.63 33.87
CA VAL A 401 -4.27 9.31 34.15
C VAL A 401 -2.97 9.04 33.38
N ALA A 402 -2.79 9.63 32.21
CA ALA A 402 -1.67 9.31 31.33
C ALA A 402 -0.33 9.73 31.95
N LYS A 403 0.62 8.79 32.02
CA LYS A 403 2.00 9.09 32.43
C LYS A 403 2.63 10.19 31.59
N ARG A 404 3.64 10.86 32.14
CA ARG A 404 4.41 11.88 31.42
C ARG A 404 5.05 11.28 30.17
N GLY A 405 4.88 11.96 29.03
CA GLY A 405 5.43 11.53 27.74
C GLY A 405 4.57 10.52 26.96
N ALA A 406 3.44 10.07 27.51
CA ALA A 406 2.46 9.30 26.72
C ALA A 406 1.84 10.18 25.62
N ILE A 407 1.56 9.57 24.47
CA ILE A 407 0.85 10.22 23.35
C ILE A 407 -0.65 10.02 23.54
N LEU A 408 -1.44 11.08 23.33
CA LEU A 408 -2.90 10.99 23.31
C LEU A 408 -3.38 11.18 21.86
N ALA A 409 -4.15 10.23 21.35
CA ALA A 409 -4.64 10.26 19.99
C ALA A 409 -6.18 10.19 19.95
N THR A 410 -6.79 10.90 19.02
CA THR A 410 -8.23 10.75 18.71
C THR A 410 -8.41 10.06 17.36
N ASN A 411 -9.38 9.15 17.26
CA ASN A 411 -9.83 8.52 16.03
C ASN A 411 -10.95 9.32 15.33
N THR A 412 -11.23 10.56 15.76
CA THR A 412 -12.24 11.43 15.14
C THR A 412 -12.05 11.54 13.63
N SER A 413 -13.16 11.67 12.89
CA SER A 413 -13.18 11.78 11.43
C SER A 413 -13.60 13.17 10.94
N THR A 414 -14.22 13.99 11.80
CA THR A 414 -14.77 15.31 11.43
C THR A 414 -14.47 16.42 12.43
N LEU A 415 -14.09 16.10 13.68
CA LEU A 415 -13.90 17.12 14.70
C LEU A 415 -12.48 17.72 14.66
N ASP A 416 -12.41 18.98 15.08
CA ASP A 416 -11.17 19.75 15.13
C ASP A 416 -10.23 19.23 16.23
N VAL A 417 -9.13 18.62 15.81
CA VAL A 417 -8.10 18.05 16.70
C VAL A 417 -7.40 19.14 17.53
N ASP A 418 -7.31 20.39 17.06
CA ASP A 418 -6.76 21.48 17.86
C ASP A 418 -7.67 21.79 19.06
N LYS A 419 -8.99 21.73 18.89
CA LYS A 419 -9.95 21.90 19.99
C LYS A 419 -9.83 20.76 21.00
N ILE A 420 -9.71 19.53 20.52
CA ILE A 420 -9.51 18.35 21.37
C ILE A 420 -8.20 18.48 22.18
N ALA A 421 -7.11 18.86 21.53
CA ALA A 421 -5.82 19.07 22.17
C ALA A 421 -5.90 20.14 23.28
N ALA A 422 -6.69 21.19 23.08
CA ALA A 422 -6.89 22.28 24.05
C ALA A 422 -7.63 21.86 25.33
N PHE A 423 -8.28 20.70 25.36
CA PHE A 423 -8.89 20.16 26.58
C PHE A 423 -7.87 19.57 27.56
N THR A 424 -6.61 19.41 27.12
CA THR A 424 -5.53 18.80 27.89
C THR A 424 -4.49 19.83 28.34
N LYS A 425 -3.74 19.51 29.38
CA LYS A 425 -2.53 20.24 29.80
C LYS A 425 -1.30 19.89 28.96
N ARG A 426 -1.41 18.96 28.00
CA ARG A 426 -0.33 18.44 27.16
C ARG A 426 -0.65 18.47 25.66
N PRO A 427 -1.14 19.59 25.09
CA PRO A 427 -1.54 19.63 23.67
C PRO A 427 -0.40 19.27 22.70
N ALA A 428 0.84 19.36 23.17
CA ALA A 428 2.04 19.00 22.44
C ALA A 428 2.21 17.48 22.22
N ASP A 429 1.51 16.66 23.00
CA ASP A 429 1.47 15.19 22.90
C ASP A 429 0.16 14.67 22.29
N VAL A 430 -0.68 15.58 21.79
CA VAL A 430 -1.97 15.25 21.16
C VAL A 430 -1.85 15.28 19.64
N LEU A 431 -2.45 14.30 18.96
CA LEU A 431 -2.62 14.26 17.50
C LEU A 431 -3.85 13.43 17.13
N GLY A 432 -4.24 13.40 15.86
CA GLY A 432 -5.24 12.45 15.36
C GLY A 432 -4.59 11.17 14.82
N MET A 433 -5.19 10.03 15.13
CA MET A 433 -4.91 8.73 14.50
C MET A 433 -6.22 8.22 13.92
N HIS A 434 -6.59 8.73 12.74
CA HIS A 434 -7.83 8.40 12.07
C HIS A 434 -7.68 7.07 11.32
N PHE A 435 -8.22 6.01 11.91
CA PHE A 435 -8.30 4.67 11.33
C PHE A 435 -9.54 4.53 10.44
N PHE A 436 -9.44 3.64 9.45
CA PHE A 436 -10.50 3.38 8.49
C PHE A 436 -11.21 2.06 8.80
N SER A 437 -12.54 2.06 8.81
CA SER A 437 -13.32 0.86 9.13
C SER A 437 -13.30 -0.16 7.97
N PRO A 438 -13.13 -1.48 8.24
CA PRO A 438 -12.76 -2.08 9.52
C PRO A 438 -11.28 -1.85 9.88
N ALA A 439 -11.01 -1.29 11.06
CA ALA A 439 -9.68 -0.78 11.43
C ALA A 439 -8.57 -1.85 11.45
N ASN A 440 -8.89 -3.11 11.70
CA ASN A 440 -7.96 -4.24 11.68
C ASN A 440 -7.61 -4.73 10.26
N ILE A 441 -8.38 -4.34 9.25
CA ILE A 441 -8.21 -4.78 7.85
C ILE A 441 -7.64 -3.64 7.01
N MET A 442 -8.24 -2.45 7.08
CA MET A 442 -7.87 -1.31 6.24
C MET A 442 -6.43 -0.87 6.53
N LYS A 443 -5.72 -0.50 5.47
CA LYS A 443 -4.29 -0.18 5.54
C LYS A 443 -4.05 1.28 5.89
N LEU A 444 -4.91 2.19 5.45
CA LEU A 444 -4.73 3.60 5.71
C LEU A 444 -4.81 3.94 7.21
N LEU A 445 -3.84 4.73 7.66
CA LEU A 445 -3.92 5.51 8.90
C LEU A 445 -3.62 6.97 8.54
N GLU A 446 -4.62 7.82 8.71
CA GLU A 446 -4.46 9.26 8.50
C GLU A 446 -4.06 9.91 9.83
N ILE A 447 -2.84 10.42 9.89
CA ILE A 447 -2.25 11.04 11.08
C ILE A 447 -2.51 12.55 11.00
N VAL A 448 -3.39 13.05 11.84
CA VAL A 448 -3.78 14.47 11.83
C VAL A 448 -2.85 15.25 12.74
N ARG A 449 -1.99 16.08 12.14
CA ARG A 449 -1.03 16.91 12.87
C ARG A 449 -1.72 18.18 13.39
N ALA A 450 -2.01 18.21 14.69
CA ALA A 450 -2.48 19.43 15.35
C ALA A 450 -1.37 20.48 15.43
N LYS A 451 -1.74 21.76 15.61
CA LYS A 451 -0.80 22.90 15.59
C LYS A 451 0.34 22.77 16.59
N LYS A 452 0.06 22.18 17.76
CA LYS A 452 1.04 22.03 18.85
C LYS A 452 1.76 20.68 18.85
N THR A 453 1.34 19.72 18.02
CA THR A 453 1.91 18.36 18.01
C THR A 453 3.43 18.40 17.82
N ARG A 454 4.17 17.80 18.75
CA ARG A 454 5.63 17.76 18.69
C ARG A 454 6.15 16.83 17.58
N PRO A 455 7.30 17.16 16.98
CA PRO A 455 7.92 16.30 15.97
C PRO A 455 8.21 14.87 16.44
N ASP A 456 8.57 14.66 17.71
CA ASP A 456 8.88 13.33 18.26
C ASP A 456 7.61 12.46 18.37
N ALA A 457 6.48 13.02 18.80
CA ALA A 457 5.19 12.33 18.81
C ALA A 457 4.75 11.94 17.38
N LEU A 458 4.86 12.87 16.43
CA LEU A 458 4.55 12.60 15.02
C LEU A 458 5.44 11.50 14.43
N ALA A 459 6.77 11.60 14.63
CA ALA A 459 7.73 10.59 14.17
C ALA A 459 7.45 9.21 14.78
N THR A 460 7.09 9.18 16.06
CA THR A 460 6.72 7.95 16.78
C THR A 460 5.51 7.28 16.12
N VAL A 461 4.46 8.04 15.81
CA VAL A 461 3.23 7.47 15.22
C VAL A 461 3.43 7.04 13.76
N ILE A 462 4.23 7.77 12.97
CA ILE A 462 4.60 7.36 11.60
C ILE A 462 5.34 6.01 11.62
N ASP A 463 6.30 5.84 12.52
CA ASP A 463 7.06 4.58 12.63
C ASP A 463 6.20 3.45 13.20
N LEU A 464 5.35 3.77 14.18
CA LEU A 464 4.40 2.83 14.76
C LEU A 464 3.42 2.30 13.70
N ALA A 465 2.90 3.16 12.81
CA ALA A 465 1.99 2.77 11.75
C ALA A 465 2.56 1.61 10.91
N ARG A 466 3.83 1.69 10.53
CA ARG A 466 4.53 0.61 9.80
C ARG A 466 4.61 -0.67 10.63
N ARG A 467 4.92 -0.57 11.92
CA ARG A 467 4.99 -1.72 12.85
C ARG A 467 3.64 -2.43 12.99
N ILE A 468 2.53 -1.69 12.95
CA ILE A 468 1.16 -2.25 13.01
C ILE A 468 0.56 -2.56 11.63
N GLY A 469 1.38 -2.53 10.57
CA GLY A 469 0.98 -2.90 9.21
C GLY A 469 0.02 -1.92 8.55
N LYS A 470 0.08 -0.64 8.92
CA LYS A 470 -0.64 0.50 8.32
C LYS A 470 0.27 1.33 7.43
N THR A 471 -0.34 1.99 6.46
CA THR A 471 0.26 3.01 5.60
C THR A 471 -0.13 4.38 6.16
N ALA A 472 0.85 5.11 6.68
CA ALA A 472 0.66 6.41 7.28
C ALA A 472 0.66 7.53 6.23
N VAL A 473 -0.34 8.41 6.30
CA VAL A 473 -0.33 9.71 5.60
C VAL A 473 -0.59 10.79 6.63
N VAL A 474 0.18 11.89 6.60
CA VAL A 474 -0.02 13.02 7.51
C VAL A 474 -0.94 14.04 6.87
N SER A 475 -1.97 14.44 7.61
CA SER A 475 -2.90 15.51 7.23
C SER A 475 -2.79 16.70 8.19
N GLY A 476 -3.06 17.90 7.68
CA GLY A 476 -3.45 19.05 8.48
C GLY A 476 -4.85 18.89 9.10
N VAL A 477 -5.24 19.84 9.94
CA VAL A 477 -6.56 19.87 10.58
C VAL A 477 -7.57 20.61 9.68
N CYS A 478 -8.57 19.89 9.19
CA CYS A 478 -9.78 20.44 8.56
C CYS A 478 -10.92 19.42 8.69
N ASP A 479 -12.16 19.84 8.42
CA ASP A 479 -13.31 18.91 8.40
C ASP A 479 -13.09 17.83 7.33
N GLY A 480 -13.09 16.56 7.75
CA GLY A 480 -12.85 15.40 6.90
C GLY A 480 -11.41 15.16 6.45
N PHE A 481 -10.44 15.95 6.93
CA PHE A 481 -9.00 15.81 6.64
C PHE A 481 -8.71 15.75 5.11
N ILE A 482 -8.02 14.72 4.62
CA ILE A 482 -7.82 14.50 3.18
C ILE A 482 -8.94 13.60 2.65
N GLY A 483 -9.06 12.40 3.23
CA GLY A 483 -9.89 11.34 2.66
C GLY A 483 -11.38 11.70 2.62
N ASN A 484 -11.98 11.97 3.78
CA ASN A 484 -13.42 12.19 3.88
C ASN A 484 -13.82 13.52 3.24
N ARG A 485 -12.93 14.51 3.31
CA ARG A 485 -13.11 15.79 2.60
C ARG A 485 -13.26 15.58 1.09
N MET A 486 -12.45 14.71 0.49
CA MET A 486 -12.54 14.39 -0.93
C MET A 486 -13.68 13.42 -1.29
N ILE A 487 -14.06 12.48 -0.41
CA ILE A 487 -15.15 11.53 -0.72
C ILE A 487 -16.53 12.20 -0.72
N ASN A 488 -16.68 13.33 -0.02
CA ASN A 488 -17.91 14.12 0.01
C ASN A 488 -18.32 14.63 -1.39
N PRO A 489 -17.50 15.40 -2.14
CA PRO A 489 -17.85 15.84 -3.48
C PRO A 489 -17.99 14.68 -4.48
N TYR A 490 -17.26 13.58 -4.31
CA TYR A 490 -17.44 12.34 -5.10
C TYR A 490 -18.85 11.76 -4.90
N SER A 491 -19.26 11.58 -3.65
CA SER A 491 -20.60 11.08 -3.30
C SER A 491 -21.70 12.06 -3.73
N GLN A 492 -21.45 13.37 -3.62
CA GLN A 492 -22.37 14.40 -4.10
C GLN A 492 -22.61 14.26 -5.61
N GLN A 493 -21.58 14.05 -6.42
CA GLN A 493 -21.76 13.86 -7.86
C GLN A 493 -22.51 12.56 -8.19
N ALA A 494 -22.26 11.47 -7.45
CA ALA A 494 -23.05 10.24 -7.61
C ALA A 494 -24.55 10.51 -7.39
N LEU A 495 -24.90 11.25 -6.34
CA LEU A 495 -26.29 11.61 -6.02
C LEU A 495 -26.93 12.52 -7.07
N LEU A 496 -26.23 13.55 -7.52
CA LEU A 496 -26.72 14.46 -8.55
C LEU A 496 -26.97 13.74 -9.89
N MET A 497 -26.14 12.75 -10.23
CA MET A 497 -26.36 11.95 -11.44
C MET A 497 -27.63 11.09 -11.36
N LEU A 498 -28.11 10.72 -10.17
CA LEU A 498 -29.41 10.07 -10.02
C LEU A 498 -30.54 11.03 -10.44
N GLU A 499 -30.49 12.28 -10.02
CA GLU A 499 -31.47 13.30 -10.40
C GLU A 499 -31.45 13.58 -11.91
N GLU A 500 -30.28 13.48 -12.54
CA GLU A 500 -30.09 13.75 -13.97
C GLU A 500 -30.47 12.57 -14.90
N GLY A 501 -30.59 11.34 -14.39
CA GLY A 501 -31.08 10.21 -15.18
C GLY A 501 -30.32 8.90 -15.04
N ALA A 502 -29.18 8.86 -14.34
CA ALA A 502 -28.49 7.59 -14.07
C ALA A 502 -29.19 6.77 -12.99
N SER A 503 -28.97 5.46 -12.99
CA SER A 503 -29.38 4.58 -11.89
C SER A 503 -28.23 4.32 -10.92
N VAL A 504 -28.57 3.88 -9.70
CA VAL A 504 -27.63 3.43 -8.67
C VAL A 504 -26.67 2.37 -9.24
N GLN A 505 -27.23 1.38 -9.92
CA GLN A 505 -26.48 0.26 -10.52
C GLN A 505 -25.59 0.72 -11.66
N GLN A 506 -26.04 1.69 -12.47
CA GLN A 506 -25.24 2.21 -13.56
C GLN A 506 -23.98 2.90 -13.04
N ILE A 507 -24.13 3.74 -12.01
CA ILE A 507 -23.02 4.51 -11.43
C ILE A 507 -22.01 3.57 -10.78
N ASP A 508 -22.47 2.64 -9.94
CA ASP A 508 -21.59 1.66 -9.30
C ASP A 508 -20.88 0.79 -10.35
N ARG A 509 -21.59 0.27 -11.35
CA ARG A 509 -21.00 -0.52 -12.43
C ARG A 509 -19.94 0.26 -13.22
N ALA A 510 -20.19 1.53 -13.54
CA ALA A 510 -19.28 2.33 -14.35
C ALA A 510 -17.92 2.55 -13.64
N ILE A 511 -17.96 2.91 -12.36
CA ILE A 511 -16.73 3.16 -11.58
C ILE A 511 -16.01 1.87 -11.16
N GLU A 512 -16.75 0.78 -10.94
CA GLU A 512 -16.17 -0.56 -10.71
C GLU A 512 -15.52 -1.10 -11.99
N LYS A 513 -16.13 -0.86 -13.15
CA LYS A 513 -15.53 -1.19 -14.47
C LYS A 513 -14.25 -0.38 -14.71
N PHE A 514 -14.18 0.87 -14.24
CA PHE A 514 -12.95 1.66 -14.27
C PHE A 514 -11.84 1.04 -13.40
N GLY A 515 -12.22 0.43 -12.26
CA GLY A 515 -11.36 -0.40 -11.43
C GLY A 515 -11.54 -0.23 -9.91
N PHE A 516 -12.50 0.57 -9.44
CA PHE A 516 -12.74 0.68 -8.00
C PHE A 516 -13.20 -0.65 -7.41
N ALA A 517 -12.79 -0.93 -6.18
CA ALA A 517 -13.20 -2.13 -5.47
C ALA A 517 -14.73 -2.17 -5.22
N MET A 518 -15.35 -1.01 -5.09
CA MET A 518 -16.78 -0.85 -4.79
C MET A 518 -17.26 0.52 -5.28
N GLY A 519 -18.45 0.56 -5.89
CA GLY A 519 -19.10 1.81 -6.27
C GLY A 519 -19.58 2.66 -5.08
N PRO A 520 -19.88 3.95 -5.29
CA PRO A 520 -20.28 4.88 -4.22
C PRO A 520 -21.48 4.38 -3.40
N PHE A 521 -22.47 3.75 -4.03
CA PHE A 521 -23.69 3.38 -3.33
C PHE A 521 -23.53 2.11 -2.51
N ARG A 522 -22.86 1.08 -3.06
CA ARG A 522 -22.45 -0.10 -2.30
C ARG A 522 -21.52 0.27 -1.14
N MET A 523 -20.61 1.23 -1.34
CA MET A 523 -19.73 1.74 -0.28
C MET A 523 -20.55 2.41 0.82
N SER A 524 -21.53 3.25 0.45
CA SER A 524 -22.45 3.90 1.39
C SER A 524 -23.27 2.88 2.18
N ASP A 525 -23.77 1.82 1.53
CA ASP A 525 -24.50 0.74 2.20
C ASP A 525 -23.63 -0.09 3.15
N LEU A 526 -22.34 -0.25 2.85
CA LEU A 526 -21.40 -0.93 3.72
C LEU A 526 -21.07 -0.07 4.96
N ALA A 527 -20.85 1.23 4.77
CA ALA A 527 -20.53 2.15 5.86
C ALA A 527 -21.73 2.40 6.78
N GLY A 528 -22.91 2.53 6.20
CA GLY A 528 -24.15 2.90 6.86
C GLY A 528 -24.65 4.26 6.38
N ASN A 529 -25.81 4.27 5.70
CA ASN A 529 -26.35 5.50 5.11
C ASN A 529 -26.73 6.54 6.17
N ASP A 530 -27.12 6.11 7.35
CA ASP A 530 -27.42 6.96 8.51
C ASP A 530 -26.23 7.82 8.94
N ILE A 531 -25.00 7.32 8.85
CA ILE A 531 -23.80 8.09 9.19
C ILE A 531 -23.69 9.31 8.28
N SER A 532 -23.78 9.08 6.96
CA SER A 532 -23.76 10.16 5.97
C SER A 532 -24.95 11.12 6.15
N TRP A 533 -26.10 10.61 6.58
CA TRP A 533 -27.30 11.41 6.84
C TRP A 533 -27.14 12.32 8.05
N HIS A 534 -26.56 11.83 9.15
CA HIS A 534 -26.22 12.66 10.31
C HIS A 534 -25.27 13.80 9.94
N ILE A 535 -24.24 13.52 9.13
CA ILE A 535 -23.30 14.53 8.63
C ILE A 535 -24.03 15.56 7.75
N ARG A 536 -24.89 15.12 6.83
CA ARG A 536 -25.70 16.03 5.99
C ARG A 536 -26.61 16.91 6.83
N LYS A 537 -27.32 16.36 7.83
CA LYS A 537 -28.19 17.14 8.74
C LYS A 537 -27.42 18.25 9.46
N ARG A 538 -26.24 17.93 10.03
CA ARG A 538 -25.33 18.93 10.61
C ARG A 538 -24.97 20.03 9.60
N HIS A 539 -24.53 19.65 8.40
CA HIS A 539 -24.17 20.64 7.38
C HIS A 539 -25.35 21.51 6.93
N TYR A 540 -26.56 20.95 6.90
CA TYR A 540 -27.75 21.71 6.58
C TYR A 540 -28.10 22.75 7.65
N GLU A 541 -27.84 22.45 8.92
CA GLU A 541 -27.99 23.39 10.03
C GLU A 541 -26.91 24.48 9.99
N GLU A 542 -25.65 24.09 9.76
CA GLU A 542 -24.51 25.01 9.65
C GLU A 542 -24.58 25.90 8.39
N LYS A 543 -25.15 25.37 7.30
CA LYS A 543 -25.26 26.03 5.99
C LYS A 543 -26.71 25.91 5.48
N PRO A 544 -27.66 26.72 5.98
CA PRO A 544 -29.08 26.61 5.61
C PRO A 544 -29.38 26.77 4.12
N LYS A 545 -28.50 27.46 3.37
CA LYS A 545 -28.60 27.65 1.91
C LYS A 545 -28.02 26.50 1.09
N MET A 546 -27.42 25.49 1.74
CA MET A 546 -26.87 24.32 1.06
C MET A 546 -27.99 23.52 0.38
N ARG A 547 -27.75 23.09 -0.87
CA ARG A 547 -28.66 22.20 -1.59
C ARG A 547 -28.87 20.91 -0.80
N ARG A 548 -30.13 20.52 -0.61
CA ARG A 548 -30.51 19.25 0.04
C ARG A 548 -30.34 18.10 -0.94
N MET A 549 -29.78 16.98 -0.46
CA MET A 549 -29.65 15.72 -1.20
C MET A 549 -30.84 14.82 -0.89
N ARG A 550 -32.01 15.22 -1.41
CA ARG A 550 -33.32 14.68 -1.03
C ARG A 550 -33.45 13.17 -1.23
N ILE A 551 -32.94 12.63 -2.34
CA ILE A 551 -32.97 11.18 -2.62
C ILE A 551 -32.28 10.41 -1.48
N ALA A 552 -31.06 10.80 -1.09
CA ALA A 552 -30.31 10.14 -0.03
C ALA A 552 -30.97 10.29 1.35
N ASP A 553 -31.58 11.45 1.61
CA ASP A 553 -32.30 11.70 2.86
C ASP A 553 -33.55 10.82 2.95
N ARG A 554 -34.34 10.71 1.87
CA ARG A 554 -35.53 9.85 1.80
C ARG A 554 -35.22 8.36 1.96
N VAL A 555 -34.08 7.89 1.42
CA VAL A 555 -33.60 6.51 1.66
C VAL A 555 -33.42 6.28 3.18
N CYS A 556 -32.84 7.24 3.89
CA CYS A 556 -32.63 7.12 5.34
C CYS A 556 -33.93 7.30 6.15
N GLU A 557 -34.83 8.18 5.72
CA GLU A 557 -36.16 8.37 6.35
C GLU A 557 -36.99 7.08 6.36
N LEU A 558 -36.77 6.18 5.40
CA LEU A 558 -37.39 4.85 5.33
C LEU A 558 -36.62 3.77 6.11
N GLY A 559 -35.64 4.14 6.95
CA GLY A 559 -34.85 3.20 7.74
C GLY A 559 -33.84 2.37 6.93
N ARG A 560 -33.55 2.77 5.68
CA ARG A 560 -32.70 2.00 4.76
C ARG A 560 -31.22 2.33 4.97
N PHE A 561 -30.67 1.85 6.08
CA PHE A 561 -29.32 2.18 6.54
C PHE A 561 -28.20 1.32 5.96
N GLY A 562 -28.46 0.51 4.95
CA GLY A 562 -27.46 -0.31 4.25
C GLY A 562 -27.41 -1.76 4.75
N GLN A 563 -26.26 -2.41 4.62
CA GLN A 563 -26.07 -3.84 4.90
C GLN A 563 -26.46 -4.23 6.33
N LYS A 564 -26.21 -3.34 7.31
CA LYS A 564 -26.55 -3.59 8.72
C LYS A 564 -28.07 -3.70 8.96
N ALA A 565 -28.88 -3.12 8.09
CA ALA A 565 -30.34 -3.16 8.15
C ALA A 565 -30.93 -4.12 7.10
N GLY A 566 -30.10 -4.78 6.28
CA GLY A 566 -30.54 -5.56 5.11
C GLY A 566 -31.11 -4.72 3.95
N LEU A 567 -31.27 -3.41 4.13
CA LEU A 567 -31.91 -2.48 3.20
C LEU A 567 -31.15 -1.16 3.15
N GLY A 568 -30.78 -0.71 1.96
CA GLY A 568 -30.08 0.55 1.68
C GLY A 568 -30.41 1.08 0.29
N TRP A 569 -29.39 1.50 -0.45
CA TRP A 569 -29.45 1.69 -1.91
C TRP A 569 -29.75 0.38 -2.63
N TYR A 570 -29.33 -0.74 -2.04
CA TYR A 570 -29.62 -2.11 -2.45
C TYR A 570 -30.38 -2.86 -1.35
N ARG A 571 -30.93 -4.02 -1.71
CA ARG A 571 -31.43 -5.03 -0.77
C ARG A 571 -30.37 -6.11 -0.58
N TYR A 572 -30.26 -6.61 0.66
CA TYR A 572 -29.33 -7.65 1.05
C TYR A 572 -30.07 -8.80 1.73
N GLU A 573 -29.76 -10.03 1.33
CA GLU A 573 -30.34 -11.23 1.95
C GLU A 573 -29.46 -11.69 3.13
N PRO A 574 -30.05 -12.19 4.23
CA PRO A 574 -29.28 -12.72 5.35
C PRO A 574 -28.25 -13.75 4.91
N GLY A 575 -27.00 -13.56 5.35
CA GLY A 575 -25.88 -14.46 5.03
C GLY A 575 -25.28 -14.28 3.62
N LYS A 576 -25.92 -13.49 2.74
CA LYS A 576 -25.37 -13.15 1.42
C LYS A 576 -24.81 -11.73 1.42
N ARG A 577 -23.83 -11.48 0.55
CA ARG A 577 -23.20 -10.16 0.37
C ARG A 577 -23.59 -9.47 -0.94
N ASP A 578 -24.40 -10.13 -1.75
CA ASP A 578 -24.83 -9.63 -3.04
C ASP A 578 -25.72 -8.40 -2.84
N ALA A 579 -25.41 -7.35 -3.60
CA ALA A 579 -26.17 -6.10 -3.61
C ALA A 579 -27.28 -6.24 -4.66
N LEU A 580 -28.50 -6.52 -4.22
CA LEU A 580 -29.65 -6.73 -5.11
C LEU A 580 -30.35 -5.41 -5.40
N PRO A 581 -30.68 -5.07 -6.66
CA PRO A 581 -31.50 -3.91 -6.98
C PRO A 581 -32.83 -3.93 -6.21
N ASP A 582 -33.29 -2.75 -5.77
CA ASP A 582 -34.54 -2.61 -5.02
C ASP A 582 -35.47 -1.59 -5.72
N PRO A 583 -36.65 -2.00 -6.21
CA PRO A 583 -37.64 -1.12 -6.83
C PRO A 583 -38.08 0.06 -5.95
N GLN A 584 -38.00 -0.07 -4.62
CA GLN A 584 -38.33 1.03 -3.72
C GLN A 584 -37.37 2.23 -3.89
N VAL A 585 -36.09 1.97 -4.20
CA VAL A 585 -35.11 3.04 -4.43
C VAL A 585 -35.34 3.71 -5.78
N GLU A 586 -35.68 2.94 -6.81
CA GLU A 586 -36.05 3.48 -8.13
C GLU A 586 -37.27 4.40 -8.01
N LYS A 587 -38.30 3.96 -7.26
CA LYS A 587 -39.48 4.78 -6.98
C LYS A 587 -39.14 6.12 -6.31
N ILE A 588 -38.26 6.13 -5.30
CA ILE A 588 -37.81 7.38 -4.64
C ILE A 588 -37.14 8.32 -5.64
N VAL A 589 -36.27 7.78 -6.50
CA VAL A 589 -35.55 8.55 -7.51
C VAL A 589 -36.53 9.17 -8.52
N ASP A 590 -37.49 8.39 -9.03
CA ASP A 590 -38.45 8.86 -10.02
C ASP A 590 -39.45 9.89 -9.47
N GLU A 591 -39.89 9.71 -8.22
CA GLU A 591 -40.70 10.70 -7.51
C GLU A 591 -39.93 12.02 -7.32
N GLU A 592 -38.65 11.97 -6.94
CA GLU A 592 -37.85 13.18 -6.77
C GLU A 592 -37.56 13.88 -8.11
N ARG A 593 -37.25 13.13 -9.17
CA ARG A 593 -37.12 13.69 -10.54
C ARG A 593 -38.39 14.40 -10.98
N SER A 594 -39.56 13.80 -10.71
CA SER A 594 -40.87 14.38 -11.02
C SER A 594 -41.11 15.66 -10.23
N ALA A 595 -40.79 15.66 -8.93
CA ALA A 595 -40.90 16.85 -8.07
C ALA A 595 -39.99 18.00 -8.53
N LEU A 596 -38.77 17.69 -8.95
CA LEU A 596 -37.80 18.67 -9.48
C LEU A 596 -38.11 19.10 -10.92
N ARG A 597 -39.09 18.48 -11.58
CA ARG A 597 -39.43 18.69 -13.01
C ARG A 597 -38.21 18.50 -13.92
N LEU A 598 -37.31 17.59 -13.55
CA LEU A 598 -36.12 17.26 -14.33
C LEU A 598 -36.47 16.22 -15.37
N LYS A 599 -36.07 16.45 -16.63
CA LYS A 599 -36.18 15.43 -17.68
C LYS A 599 -34.93 14.55 -17.63
N PRO A 600 -35.06 13.25 -17.34
CA PRO A 600 -33.91 12.35 -17.32
C PRO A 600 -33.19 12.36 -18.67
N ARG A 601 -31.86 12.45 -18.64
CA ARG A 601 -31.00 12.29 -19.83
C ARG A 601 -30.18 11.02 -19.71
N LYS A 602 -29.75 10.51 -20.86
CA LYS A 602 -28.77 9.42 -20.90
C LYS A 602 -27.40 9.94 -20.46
N ILE A 603 -26.83 9.34 -19.43
CA ILE A 603 -25.47 9.64 -18.96
C ILE A 603 -24.56 8.48 -19.37
N PRO A 604 -23.55 8.69 -20.23
CA PRO A 604 -22.62 7.61 -20.60
C PRO A 604 -21.68 7.27 -19.44
N ASP A 605 -21.24 6.00 -19.36
CA ASP A 605 -20.34 5.51 -18.32
C ASP A 605 -19.05 6.36 -18.20
N ALA A 606 -18.52 6.87 -19.33
CA ALA A 606 -17.35 7.75 -19.33
C ALA A 606 -17.60 9.09 -18.63
N GLU A 607 -18.80 9.67 -18.76
CA GLU A 607 -19.15 10.89 -18.03
C GLU A 607 -19.29 10.62 -16.53
N ILE A 608 -19.89 9.49 -16.16
CA ILE A 608 -20.00 9.08 -14.74
C ILE A 608 -18.60 9.00 -14.12
N VAL A 609 -17.68 8.29 -14.77
CA VAL A 609 -16.30 8.14 -14.30
C VAL A 609 -15.60 9.50 -14.20
N ASP A 610 -15.66 10.33 -15.25
CA ASP A 610 -15.01 11.65 -15.24
C ASP A 610 -15.58 12.56 -14.14
N ARG A 611 -16.91 12.60 -13.93
CA ARG A 611 -17.51 13.43 -12.89
C ARG A 611 -17.05 13.00 -11.50
N LEU A 612 -17.03 11.69 -11.24
CA LEU A 612 -16.57 11.16 -9.98
C LEU A 612 -15.07 11.45 -9.74
N LEU A 613 -14.22 11.18 -10.73
CA LEU A 613 -12.77 11.34 -10.59
C LEU A 613 -12.33 12.82 -10.56
N PHE A 614 -12.97 13.69 -11.34
CA PHE A 614 -12.60 15.10 -11.37
C PHE A 614 -13.16 15.86 -10.17
N ALA A 615 -14.25 15.40 -9.56
CA ALA A 615 -14.67 15.87 -8.24
C ALA A 615 -13.57 15.60 -7.19
N LEU A 616 -12.99 14.39 -7.18
CA LEU A 616 -11.85 14.05 -6.32
C LEU A 616 -10.65 14.95 -6.63
N ALA A 617 -10.20 15.00 -7.88
CA ALA A 617 -9.00 15.75 -8.26
C ALA A 617 -9.13 17.26 -7.97
N ASN A 618 -10.32 17.85 -8.18
CA ASN A 618 -10.55 19.26 -7.90
C ASN A 618 -10.49 19.55 -6.40
N GLU A 619 -11.05 18.69 -5.55
CA GLU A 619 -10.95 18.85 -4.10
C GLU A 619 -9.54 18.56 -3.57
N GLY A 620 -8.86 17.56 -4.13
CA GLY A 620 -7.45 17.29 -3.86
C GLY A 620 -6.55 18.49 -4.17
N ALA A 621 -6.83 19.22 -5.25
CA ALA A 621 -6.12 20.46 -5.58
C ALA A 621 -6.35 21.57 -4.54
N ARG A 622 -7.54 21.67 -3.93
CA ARG A 622 -7.79 22.62 -2.82
C ARG A 622 -7.03 22.21 -1.55
N ILE A 623 -7.04 20.92 -1.22
CA ILE A 623 -6.30 20.36 -0.09
C ILE A 623 -4.80 20.65 -0.19
N LEU A 624 -4.22 20.55 -1.39
CA LEU A 624 -2.82 20.90 -1.63
C LEU A 624 -2.57 22.40 -1.50
N GLU A 625 -3.46 23.23 -2.05
CA GLU A 625 -3.34 24.69 -1.96
C GLU A 625 -3.41 25.20 -0.52
N GLU A 626 -4.27 24.59 0.29
CA GLU A 626 -4.44 24.90 1.71
C GLU A 626 -3.34 24.32 2.61
N GLY A 627 -2.45 23.48 2.05
CA GLY A 627 -1.38 22.82 2.80
C GLY A 627 -1.87 21.74 3.79
N ILE A 628 -3.07 21.19 3.56
CA ILE A 628 -3.61 20.07 4.35
C ILE A 628 -2.87 18.78 4.00
N ALA A 629 -2.56 18.56 2.73
CA ALA A 629 -1.61 17.52 2.30
C ALA A 629 -0.32 18.18 1.81
N GLU A 630 0.83 17.56 2.10
CA GLU A 630 2.15 18.11 1.69
C GLU A 630 2.41 17.92 0.19
N ARG A 631 1.88 16.84 -0.40
CA ARG A 631 2.12 16.45 -1.80
C ARG A 631 0.91 15.75 -2.40
N ALA A 632 0.80 15.81 -3.73
CA ALA A 632 -0.23 15.10 -4.48
C ALA A 632 -0.13 13.57 -4.30
N SER A 633 1.09 13.04 -4.20
CA SER A 633 1.35 11.62 -3.93
C SER A 633 0.75 11.14 -2.60
N ASP A 634 0.69 12.01 -1.59
CA ASP A 634 0.16 11.66 -0.27
C ASP A 634 -1.37 11.46 -0.36
N ILE A 635 -2.05 12.30 -1.16
CA ILE A 635 -3.47 12.16 -1.50
C ILE A 635 -3.72 10.85 -2.25
N ASP A 636 -2.87 10.51 -3.22
CA ASP A 636 -2.98 9.25 -3.95
C ASP A 636 -2.92 8.05 -3.01
N ILE A 637 -2.00 8.05 -2.04
CA ILE A 637 -1.89 6.98 -1.04
C ILE A 637 -3.12 6.89 -0.14
N VAL A 638 -3.74 8.00 0.25
CA VAL A 638 -5.02 7.98 0.97
C VAL A 638 -6.06 7.19 0.17
N TYR A 639 -6.18 7.47 -1.12
CA TYR A 639 -7.19 6.82 -1.98
C TYR A 639 -6.88 5.36 -2.29
N LEU A 640 -5.60 5.02 -2.47
CA LEU A 640 -5.16 3.64 -2.68
C LEU A 640 -5.33 2.78 -1.43
N ALA A 641 -4.97 3.30 -0.25
CA ALA A 641 -4.96 2.53 0.99
C ALA A 641 -6.30 2.56 1.77
N GLY A 642 -7.16 3.55 1.48
CA GLY A 642 -8.39 3.82 2.25
C GLY A 642 -9.70 3.73 1.46
N TYR A 643 -9.70 4.04 0.16
CA TYR A 643 -10.94 4.24 -0.63
C TYR A 643 -11.07 3.29 -1.82
N GLY A 644 -10.20 2.28 -1.93
CA GLY A 644 -10.31 1.25 -2.96
C GLY A 644 -10.07 1.76 -4.39
N PHE A 645 -9.30 2.84 -4.54
CA PHE A 645 -8.87 3.33 -5.85
C PHE A 645 -7.96 2.29 -6.53
N PRO A 646 -8.14 2.02 -7.84
CA PRO A 646 -7.34 1.00 -8.54
C PRO A 646 -5.84 1.36 -8.61
N PRO A 647 -4.93 0.53 -8.06
CA PRO A 647 -3.49 0.83 -8.04
C PRO A 647 -2.86 0.94 -9.43
N GLN A 648 -3.36 0.20 -10.43
CA GLN A 648 -2.96 0.32 -11.83
C GLN A 648 -3.36 1.66 -12.50
N ARG A 649 -4.07 2.53 -11.76
CA ARG A 649 -4.40 3.91 -12.16
C ARG A 649 -3.68 4.95 -11.27
N GLY A 650 -2.88 4.54 -10.30
CA GLY A 650 -1.93 5.36 -9.52
C GLY A 650 -2.54 6.16 -8.37
N GLY A 651 -3.74 6.70 -8.56
CA GLY A 651 -4.43 7.56 -7.59
C GLY A 651 -5.16 8.71 -8.31
N PRO A 652 -6.09 9.43 -7.65
CA PRO A 652 -6.87 10.49 -8.30
C PRO A 652 -6.01 11.63 -8.86
N MET A 653 -4.93 12.03 -8.17
CA MET A 653 -4.05 13.12 -8.59
C MET A 653 -3.15 12.71 -9.74
N PHE A 654 -2.56 11.51 -9.65
CA PHE A 654 -1.81 10.90 -10.75
C PHE A 654 -2.68 10.70 -11.99
N HIS A 655 -3.89 10.16 -11.82
CA HIS A 655 -4.82 9.94 -12.92
C HIS A 655 -5.19 11.25 -13.62
N ALA A 656 -5.54 12.29 -12.87
CA ALA A 656 -5.82 13.61 -13.44
C ALA A 656 -4.60 14.18 -14.20
N SER A 657 -3.39 14.03 -13.66
CA SER A 657 -2.16 14.45 -14.32
C SER A 657 -1.93 13.70 -15.64
N ARG A 658 -2.18 12.38 -15.65
CA ARG A 658 -2.00 11.53 -16.85
C ARG A 658 -3.04 11.81 -17.94
N THR A 659 -4.27 12.16 -17.55
CA THR A 659 -5.32 12.64 -18.45
C THR A 659 -4.97 14.01 -19.05
N GLY A 660 -4.18 14.81 -18.35
CA GLY A 660 -3.80 16.17 -18.73
C GLY A 660 -4.74 17.20 -18.10
N LEU A 661 -4.19 18.08 -17.28
CA LEU A 661 -4.98 19.01 -16.45
C LEU A 661 -5.81 20.01 -17.28
N ALA A 662 -5.34 20.38 -18.48
CA ALA A 662 -6.13 21.20 -19.41
C ALA A 662 -7.38 20.46 -19.92
N GLN A 663 -7.29 19.16 -20.18
CA GLN A 663 -8.43 18.33 -20.54
C GLN A 663 -9.39 18.16 -19.35
N VAL A 664 -8.88 17.94 -18.15
CA VAL A 664 -9.68 17.89 -16.92
C VAL A 664 -10.49 19.18 -16.76
N MET A 665 -9.85 20.35 -16.88
CA MET A 665 -10.53 21.64 -16.80
C MET A 665 -11.60 21.82 -17.88
N ARG A 666 -11.32 21.39 -19.12
CA ARG A 666 -12.29 21.47 -20.22
C ARG A 666 -13.54 20.64 -19.90
N ARG A 667 -13.36 19.39 -19.45
CA ARG A 667 -14.45 18.49 -19.05
C ARG A 667 -15.25 19.07 -17.87
N MET A 668 -14.59 19.65 -16.87
CA MET A 668 -15.29 20.33 -15.77
C MET A 668 -16.14 21.50 -16.25
N LYS A 669 -15.68 22.28 -17.23
CA LYS A 669 -16.49 23.35 -17.85
C LYS A 669 -17.69 22.79 -18.62
N GLU A 670 -17.52 21.67 -19.33
CA GLU A 670 -18.64 20.96 -19.98
C GLU A 670 -19.68 20.50 -18.95
N PHE A 671 -19.25 19.96 -17.80
CA PHE A 671 -20.17 19.60 -16.71
C PHE A 671 -20.86 20.82 -16.11
N ALA A 672 -20.15 21.93 -15.93
CA ALA A 672 -20.71 23.17 -15.43
C ALA A 672 -21.78 23.78 -16.37
N ALA A 673 -21.69 23.51 -17.67
CA ALA A 673 -22.63 24.01 -18.68
C ALA A 673 -23.91 23.17 -18.79
N ASN A 674 -23.98 22.00 -18.14
CA ASN A 674 -25.18 21.17 -18.14
C ASN A 674 -26.32 21.90 -17.39
N PRO A 675 -27.53 22.01 -17.98
CA PRO A 675 -28.68 22.71 -17.38
C PRO A 675 -29.10 22.23 -15.99
N HIS A 676 -28.73 20.99 -15.62
CA HIS A 676 -29.06 20.36 -14.35
C HIS A 676 -27.88 20.32 -13.36
N ALA A 677 -26.72 20.80 -13.77
CA ALA A 677 -25.53 20.81 -12.94
C ALA A 677 -25.55 21.89 -11.85
N ASP A 678 -24.54 21.85 -11.00
CA ASP A 678 -24.18 22.90 -10.04
C ASP A 678 -22.92 23.60 -10.60
N PRO A 679 -23.05 24.69 -11.38
CA PRO A 679 -21.89 25.33 -12.00
C PRO A 679 -20.84 25.81 -10.97
N PRO A 680 -21.23 26.37 -9.80
CA PRO A 680 -20.28 26.68 -8.72
C PRO A 680 -19.42 25.50 -8.26
N PHE A 681 -19.98 24.28 -8.17
CA PHE A 681 -19.22 23.07 -7.79
C PHE A 681 -18.04 22.81 -8.74
N TRP A 682 -18.28 23.00 -10.04
CA TRP A 682 -17.31 22.72 -11.09
C TRP A 682 -16.29 23.83 -11.33
N LYS A 683 -16.31 24.89 -10.51
CA LYS A 683 -15.24 25.89 -10.52
C LYS A 683 -13.90 25.21 -10.25
N PRO A 684 -12.92 25.31 -11.17
CA PRO A 684 -11.60 24.73 -10.95
C PRO A 684 -10.92 25.35 -9.72
N ALA A 685 -10.30 24.52 -8.90
CA ALA A 685 -9.41 24.96 -7.83
C ALA A 685 -8.29 25.83 -8.41
N PRO A 686 -7.88 26.92 -7.75
CA PRO A 686 -6.86 27.81 -8.28
C PRO A 686 -5.54 27.10 -8.61
N LEU A 687 -5.09 26.15 -7.78
CA LEU A 687 -3.90 25.33 -8.09
C LEU A 687 -4.07 24.52 -9.38
N LEU A 688 -5.20 23.85 -9.57
CA LEU A 688 -5.50 23.08 -10.78
C LEU A 688 -5.46 24.01 -12.01
N ALA A 689 -6.09 25.17 -11.93
CA ALA A 689 -6.11 26.16 -13.00
C ALA A 689 -4.71 26.67 -13.36
N LYS A 690 -3.90 26.98 -12.35
CA LYS A 690 -2.52 27.43 -12.51
C LYS A 690 -1.65 26.37 -13.20
N LEU A 691 -1.71 25.11 -12.75
CA LEU A 691 -0.91 24.03 -13.32
C LEU A 691 -1.31 23.71 -14.75
N ALA A 692 -2.62 23.68 -15.04
CA ALA A 692 -3.13 23.46 -16.38
C ALA A 692 -2.70 24.58 -17.35
N ALA A 693 -2.77 25.85 -16.93
CA ALA A 693 -2.31 26.98 -17.74
C ALA A 693 -0.81 26.94 -18.03
N ALA A 694 -0.02 26.37 -17.11
CA ALA A 694 1.42 26.22 -17.27
C ALA A 694 1.86 24.92 -17.98
N GLY A 695 0.91 24.08 -18.44
CA GLY A 695 1.23 22.77 -19.05
C GLY A 695 1.91 21.79 -18.08
N LYS A 696 1.69 21.94 -16.77
CA LYS A 696 2.32 21.14 -15.71
C LYS A 696 1.38 20.06 -15.15
N THR A 697 1.95 19.10 -14.43
CA THR A 697 1.23 18.09 -13.65
C THR A 697 1.23 18.43 -12.17
N PHE A 698 0.48 17.68 -11.35
CA PHE A 698 0.51 17.84 -9.90
C PHE A 698 1.88 17.48 -9.26
N ASP A 699 2.70 16.70 -9.95
CA ASP A 699 4.05 16.33 -9.48
C ASP A 699 5.09 17.46 -9.68
N ALA A 700 4.77 18.48 -10.48
CA ALA A 700 5.69 19.56 -10.84
C ALA A 700 5.83 20.66 -9.76
N GLU A 701 4.97 20.68 -8.74
CA GLU A 701 5.10 21.58 -7.59
C GLU A 701 5.08 20.75 -6.28
N PRO A 702 6.20 20.60 -5.57
CA PRO A 702 6.12 20.20 -4.17
C PRO A 702 5.28 21.26 -3.44
N GLY A 703 4.28 20.83 -2.66
CA GLY A 703 3.35 21.72 -1.97
C GLY A 703 4.10 22.85 -1.28
N LYS A 704 3.57 24.08 -1.41
CA LYS A 704 4.17 25.28 -0.82
C LYS A 704 4.51 24.97 0.64
N THR A 705 5.81 24.95 0.93
CA THR A 705 6.31 24.91 2.31
C THR A 705 5.64 26.09 3.01
N VAL A 706 4.94 25.84 4.11
CA VAL A 706 4.30 26.88 4.92
C VAL A 706 5.39 27.86 5.34
N ALA A 707 5.55 28.94 4.57
CA ALA A 707 6.45 30.02 4.89
C ALA A 707 5.93 30.67 6.16
N LYS A 708 6.77 30.73 7.20
CA LYS A 708 6.50 31.47 8.43
C LYS A 708 6.16 32.92 8.10
N ALA A 709 4.88 33.25 8.01
CA ALA A 709 4.41 34.62 8.10
C ALA A 709 4.55 35.07 9.57
N GLY A 710 5.59 35.84 9.88
CA GLY A 710 5.73 36.39 11.23
C GLY A 710 7.11 36.87 11.64
N ARG A 711 7.70 37.81 10.90
CA ARG A 711 8.62 38.81 11.47
C ARG A 711 8.51 40.10 10.67
N LYS A 712 7.44 40.86 10.95
CA LYS A 712 7.45 42.30 10.65
C LYS A 712 8.60 42.90 11.48
N ARG A 713 9.62 43.38 10.78
CA ARG A 713 10.55 44.39 11.30
C ARG A 713 9.70 45.58 11.73
N ARG A 714 9.76 45.94 13.01
CA ARG A 714 9.54 47.31 13.46
C ARG A 714 10.93 47.84 13.84
N GLY A 715 11.32 48.91 13.17
CA GLY A 715 12.24 49.88 13.75
C GLY A 715 11.52 50.68 14.84
#